data_AF-A0A5C6F040-F1
#
_entry.id   AF-A0A5C6F040-F1
#
_cell.length_a   1.000
_cell.length_b   1.000
_cell.length_c   1.000
_cell.angle_alpha   90.00
_cell.angle_beta   90.00
_cell.angle_gamma   90.00
#
_symmetry.space_group_name_H-M   'P 1'
#
loop_
_entity.id
_entity.type
_entity.pdbx_description
1 polymer ?
#
loop_
_entity_poly.entity_id
_entity_poly.type
_entity_poly.pdbx_seq_one_letter_code
_entity_poly.pdbx_strand_id
1 'polypeptide(L)'
;MMEKKSIENELSDKNTLTLDLLEHVTEPIGKYPYRGWETAYREHWKYDYTGRTTHSVNCAGSCTWKVYVKNNIAFKEEQYADYPDITPILPTYNPRGCQKGANYKEYVYGPQRLKYPLMRVGARGEGKWKRISWEEAMRHIANKIVNTIATHGPDTITFYSANPAKFAITYAGGLRLANLIGGVVCSYYDWVSDLPPGEPMTWGVQTDSCEAADWFHSKYIIVWGSNLLETRIPDAHFLTETRVRGTKIVAIFPEYNPTSIHADIFIPVKPGTDSALALGMANFIINKGLYDEAYIKQYTDMPMLIRMDNGKFLRESDMTSNSSQEKFYLWDQNAGKPVLAPGTQGFLGSQDWTLNLDSIKPALEGIFTVHTNTGPVKVTPVFSLLKQKVAAYDLVTVSGITGVEDCLIARIAREFASTKPARIIGGAGTNHYYHNDLTNRSHILLAALTGNVGIPGGGFDHYVGQEKIWCKEGTFDLAYPLGSAKQRFQPTTLWTFIHSHITSDVDNLWPHPMIDYIRESVHNGWMPLFPEGTLDSGKSPKILFVWGSNFLNQAKGFESILANLWPKLDLVVDIDYRMNTTGLYADIILPAASMFEKWDISTTDLHSYVSPFTPIIEPQMESKTDWQIWQTLARALQETKFSYHDTLPDGTPVYRDFSTLVNDFTAQGTLTSDKAAGQFILDNSVGTRGMTMDGINEKPRRFVATGKEFTSDIKDGIAYYGLQRMYELKQPLSTLTGRQQFYIDHPWFLEFGEELPAYKPPVQEDKYPLRWITPHSRWSIHSTWRDAKYQLRLQRGQPVVYLNPSEATARNLIDNDALEIYNNYGKLLARLCISPRIPPGMALMYHGWEYYSFRKGGFQSPTTIRIKPTQLVGGYGQLKFKANYWGPTGNQKDTRIEVRKYKSG
;
A
#
# COMPACT_ATOMS: atom_id res chain seq x y z
N MET A 1 16.14 11.29 68.40
CA MET A 1 15.70 12.12 67.24
C MET A 1 16.83 12.47 66.26
N MET A 2 17.98 11.78 66.29
CA MET A 2 19.11 12.00 65.34
C MET A 2 19.36 10.85 64.36
N GLU A 3 18.63 9.72 64.44
CA GLU A 3 18.82 8.57 63.51
C GLU A 3 17.80 8.48 62.38
N LYS A 4 16.74 9.29 62.38
CA LYS A 4 15.75 9.29 61.28
C LYS A 4 16.07 10.24 60.12
N LYS A 5 17.02 11.17 60.31
CA LYS A 5 17.38 12.18 59.30
C LYS A 5 18.50 11.76 58.34
N SER A 6 19.20 10.65 58.58
CA SER A 6 20.24 10.17 57.64
C SER A 6 19.68 9.25 56.55
N ILE A 7 18.58 8.54 56.81
CA ILE A 7 18.00 7.60 55.84
C ILE A 7 17.19 8.32 54.75
N GLU A 8 16.54 9.45 55.07
CA GLU A 8 15.78 10.22 54.08
C GLU A 8 16.69 10.96 53.07
N ASN A 9 17.92 11.31 53.45
CA ASN A 9 18.90 11.95 52.55
C ASN A 9 19.70 10.96 51.69
N GLU A 10 19.80 9.68 52.05
CA GLU A 10 20.46 8.65 51.21
C GLU A 10 19.53 8.08 50.12
N LEU A 11 18.21 8.22 50.29
CA LEU A 11 17.21 7.72 49.34
C LEU A 11 16.82 8.75 48.26
N SER A 12 17.08 10.05 48.48
CA SER A 12 16.85 11.09 47.46
C SER A 12 17.87 11.06 46.32
N ASP A 13 19.03 10.44 46.55
CA ASP A 13 20.15 10.36 45.58
C ASP A 13 20.21 9.03 44.81
N LYS A 14 19.31 8.07 45.09
CA LYS A 14 19.34 6.73 44.49
C LYS A 14 18.11 6.47 43.63
N ASN A 15 18.33 6.35 42.32
CA ASN A 15 17.30 6.08 41.33
C ASN A 15 16.75 4.65 41.52
N THR A 16 15.47 4.52 41.86
CA THR A 16 14.83 3.21 42.09
C THR A 16 14.68 2.37 40.82
N LEU A 17 14.88 2.96 39.64
CA LEU A 17 14.76 2.30 38.33
C LEU A 17 16.10 1.73 37.81
N THR A 18 17.24 2.06 38.40
CA THR A 18 18.56 1.62 37.92
C THR A 18 19.01 0.26 38.49
N LEU A 19 18.18 -0.40 39.31
CA LEU A 19 18.55 -1.63 40.03
C LEU A 19 19.77 -1.47 40.97
N ASP A 20 20.26 -0.24 41.20
CA ASP A 20 21.40 0.06 42.08
C ASP A 20 21.14 -0.28 43.56
N LEU A 21 19.89 -0.61 43.91
CA LEU A 21 19.48 -1.10 45.23
C LEU A 21 19.69 -2.61 45.40
N LEU A 22 19.96 -3.34 44.32
CA LEU A 22 20.33 -4.75 44.39
C LEU A 22 21.84 -4.84 44.60
N GLU A 23 22.26 -5.50 45.67
CA GLU A 23 23.66 -5.85 45.87
C GLU A 23 24.14 -6.63 44.63
N HIS A 24 25.18 -6.12 43.97
CA HIS A 24 25.70 -6.72 42.75
C HIS A 24 26.41 -8.02 43.07
N VAL A 25 25.67 -9.12 43.16
CA VAL A 25 26.23 -10.45 43.40
C VAL A 25 26.90 -10.93 42.12
N THR A 26 28.23 -10.84 42.05
CA THR A 26 29.02 -11.17 40.85
C THR A 26 28.93 -12.64 40.45
N GLU A 27 28.60 -13.53 41.39
CA GLU A 27 28.40 -14.96 41.14
C GLU A 27 27.47 -15.60 42.20
N PRO A 28 26.15 -15.40 42.13
CA PRO A 28 25.21 -15.81 43.19
C PRO A 28 25.16 -17.32 43.43
N ILE A 29 25.69 -18.10 42.49
CA ILE A 29 25.74 -19.55 42.50
C ILE A 29 27.18 -20.11 42.38
N GLY A 30 28.22 -19.29 42.59
CA GLY A 30 29.62 -19.69 42.38
C GLY A 30 30.06 -20.89 43.24
N LYS A 31 29.45 -21.05 44.42
CA LYS A 31 29.64 -22.20 45.32
C LYS A 31 28.62 -23.33 45.12
N TYR A 32 27.80 -23.29 44.07
CA TYR A 32 26.77 -24.30 43.85
C TYR A 32 27.42 -25.65 43.52
N PRO A 33 27.13 -26.72 44.27
CA PRO A 33 27.90 -27.98 44.21
C PRO A 33 27.75 -28.74 42.88
N TYR A 34 26.71 -28.44 42.10
CA TYR A 34 26.43 -29.11 40.83
C TYR A 34 26.13 -28.08 39.75
N ARG A 35 27.13 -27.61 39.01
CA ARG A 35 26.93 -26.70 37.85
C ARG A 35 26.86 -27.42 36.50
N GLY A 36 27.00 -28.75 36.49
CA GLY A 36 26.94 -29.56 35.27
C GLY A 36 25.58 -29.53 34.54
N TRP A 37 24.48 -29.29 35.25
CA TRP A 37 23.14 -29.14 34.63
C TRP A 37 23.04 -27.90 33.73
N GLU A 38 23.83 -26.85 34.00
CA GLU A 38 23.88 -25.64 33.18
C GLU A 38 24.32 -25.97 31.74
N THR A 39 25.13 -27.02 31.56
CA THR A 39 25.58 -27.50 30.24
C THR A 39 24.40 -27.87 29.35
N ALA A 40 23.31 -28.43 29.90
CA ALA A 40 22.12 -28.75 29.09
C ALA A 40 21.51 -27.49 28.46
N TYR A 41 21.41 -26.39 29.22
CA TYR A 41 20.92 -25.11 28.70
C TYR A 41 21.89 -24.45 27.72
N ARG A 42 23.21 -24.53 27.98
CA ARG A 42 24.23 -24.03 27.05
C ARG A 42 24.20 -24.80 25.72
N GLU A 43 24.08 -26.12 25.78
CA GLU A 43 24.01 -26.98 24.59
C GLU A 43 22.71 -26.77 23.79
N HIS A 44 21.60 -26.40 24.43
CA HIS A 44 20.39 -25.97 23.72
C HIS A 44 20.59 -24.68 22.92
N TRP A 45 21.45 -23.77 23.38
CA TRP A 45 21.74 -22.52 22.67
C TRP A 45 22.94 -22.61 21.71
N LYS A 46 23.70 -23.70 21.75
CA LYS A 46 24.83 -23.94 20.84
C LYS A 46 24.37 -24.13 19.40
N TYR A 47 25.09 -23.53 18.46
CA TYR A 47 24.85 -23.56 17.02
C TYR A 47 26.17 -23.76 16.26
N ASP A 48 26.09 -24.16 14.99
CA ASP A 48 27.25 -24.41 14.13
C ASP A 48 27.66 -23.13 13.37
N TYR A 49 26.66 -22.40 12.84
CA TYR A 49 26.86 -21.12 12.17
C TYR A 49 25.59 -20.26 12.21
N THR A 50 25.73 -19.02 11.77
CA THR A 50 24.61 -18.08 11.60
C THR A 50 24.60 -17.48 10.20
N GLY A 51 23.43 -17.11 9.70
CA GLY A 51 23.29 -16.33 8.47
C GLY A 51 22.34 -15.15 8.61
N ARG A 52 22.52 -14.13 7.76
CA ARG A 52 21.63 -12.96 7.70
C ARG A 52 20.51 -13.23 6.70
N THR A 53 19.30 -12.85 7.03
CA THR A 53 18.22 -12.74 6.04
C THR A 53 17.26 -11.62 6.41
N THR A 54 16.14 -11.55 5.71
CA THR A 54 14.98 -10.72 6.01
C THR A 54 13.71 -11.56 5.89
N HIS A 55 12.66 -11.11 6.57
CA HIS A 55 11.31 -11.66 6.39
C HIS A 55 10.48 -10.63 5.66
N SER A 56 10.61 -10.61 4.34
CA SER A 56 9.94 -9.59 3.55
C SER A 56 8.71 -10.17 2.86
N VAL A 57 7.69 -10.29 3.70
CA VAL A 57 6.28 -10.34 3.35
C VAL A 57 5.76 -8.90 3.21
N ASN A 58 4.53 -8.69 2.71
CA ASN A 58 3.96 -7.35 2.57
C ASN A 58 3.61 -6.72 3.94
N CYS A 59 4.63 -6.42 4.76
CA CYS A 59 4.49 -5.95 6.14
C CYS A 59 5.03 -4.53 6.36
N ALA A 60 5.72 -3.96 5.37
CA ALA A 60 6.52 -2.73 5.47
C ALA A 60 7.72 -2.82 6.43
N GLY A 61 7.95 -3.96 7.08
CA GLY A 61 8.95 -4.09 8.11
C GLY A 61 10.39 -4.12 7.57
N SER A 62 10.63 -4.88 6.49
CA SER A 62 11.96 -5.14 5.90
C SER A 62 13.07 -5.34 6.95
N CYS A 63 12.75 -6.05 8.03
CA CYS A 63 13.64 -6.21 9.18
C CYS A 63 14.74 -7.23 8.89
N THR A 64 15.98 -6.95 9.30
CA THR A 64 17.08 -7.92 9.19
C THR A 64 17.11 -8.89 10.38
N TRP A 65 17.33 -10.17 10.08
CA TRP A 65 17.33 -11.27 11.04
C TRP A 65 18.64 -12.04 10.95
N LYS A 66 19.09 -12.53 12.10
CA LYS A 66 20.14 -13.52 12.29
C LYS A 66 19.48 -14.88 12.54
N VAL A 67 19.77 -15.83 11.68
CA VAL A 67 19.25 -17.21 11.77
C VAL A 67 20.37 -18.12 12.26
N TYR A 68 20.08 -18.94 13.25
CA TYR A 68 21.00 -19.87 13.88
C TYR A 68 20.75 -21.29 13.35
N VAL A 69 21.82 -21.93 12.90
CA VAL A 69 21.77 -23.27 12.31
C VAL A 69 22.54 -24.26 13.17
N LYS A 70 21.94 -25.42 13.44
CA LYS A 70 22.58 -26.56 14.11
C LYS A 70 22.20 -27.83 13.38
N ASN A 71 23.16 -28.69 13.05
CA ASN A 71 22.97 -29.91 12.26
C ASN A 71 22.23 -29.64 10.93
N ASN A 72 22.59 -28.53 10.26
CA ASN A 72 21.92 -28.05 9.04
C ASN A 72 20.42 -27.74 9.19
N ILE A 73 19.94 -27.54 10.43
CA ILE A 73 18.57 -27.14 10.75
C ILE A 73 18.59 -25.73 11.31
N ALA A 74 17.92 -24.80 10.61
CA ALA A 74 17.63 -23.47 11.13
C ALA A 74 16.63 -23.56 12.29
N PHE A 75 17.10 -23.45 13.54
CA PHE A 75 16.27 -23.73 14.72
C PHE A 75 15.82 -22.47 15.46
N LYS A 76 16.45 -21.32 15.21
CA LYS A 76 16.11 -20.03 15.81
C LYS A 76 16.41 -18.90 14.85
N GLU A 77 15.60 -17.85 14.93
CA GLU A 77 15.84 -16.56 14.34
C GLU A 77 15.69 -15.46 15.40
N GLU A 78 16.55 -14.45 15.33
CA GLU A 78 16.58 -13.27 16.19
C GLU A 78 16.86 -12.04 15.33
N GLN A 79 16.46 -10.85 15.76
CA GLN A 79 16.82 -9.64 15.04
C GLN A 79 18.35 -9.49 14.98
N TYR A 80 18.88 -9.07 13.82
CA TYR A 80 20.33 -8.86 13.71
C TYR A 80 20.76 -7.62 14.52
N ALA A 81 19.89 -6.62 14.59
CA ALA A 81 20.04 -5.39 15.38
C ALA A 81 21.34 -4.60 15.08
N ASP A 82 21.69 -4.46 13.79
CA ASP A 82 22.90 -3.77 13.33
C ASP A 82 22.66 -2.70 12.26
N TYR A 83 21.44 -2.16 12.16
CA TYR A 83 21.19 -0.99 11.32
C TYR A 83 22.15 0.14 11.73
N PRO A 84 22.90 0.74 10.79
CA PRO A 84 23.63 1.96 11.07
C PRO A 84 22.68 3.06 11.53
N ASP A 85 23.06 3.86 12.52
CA ASP A 85 22.26 5.04 12.88
C ASP A 85 22.31 6.07 11.76
N ILE A 86 21.19 6.77 11.52
CA ILE A 86 21.17 7.93 10.61
C ILE A 86 22.01 9.06 11.20
N THR A 87 21.82 9.32 12.51
CA THR A 87 22.53 10.34 13.29
C THR A 87 22.41 10.00 14.77
N PRO A 88 23.37 10.37 15.64
CA PRO A 88 23.31 10.06 17.08
C PRO A 88 22.13 10.66 17.85
N ILE A 89 21.43 11.65 17.27
CA ILE A 89 20.30 12.33 17.93
C ILE A 89 18.94 11.66 17.66
N LEU A 90 18.86 10.80 16.63
CA LEU A 90 17.65 10.06 16.31
C LEU A 90 17.70 8.71 17.03
N PRO A 91 16.54 8.20 17.52
CA PRO A 91 16.47 6.82 17.97
C PRO A 91 16.90 5.87 16.85
N THR A 92 17.62 4.82 17.24
CA THR A 92 18.05 3.80 16.30
C THR A 92 16.86 2.99 15.79
N TYR A 93 16.93 2.47 14.56
CA TYR A 93 15.94 1.51 14.08
C TYR A 93 16.03 0.17 14.80
N ASN A 94 17.17 -0.14 15.44
CA ASN A 94 17.38 -1.41 16.12
C ASN A 94 16.42 -1.57 17.33
N PRO A 95 15.91 -2.80 17.60
CA PRO A 95 16.18 -4.05 16.90
C PRO A 95 15.23 -4.32 15.70
N ARG A 96 14.18 -3.52 15.50
CA ARG A 96 13.03 -3.89 14.64
C ARG A 96 12.46 -5.28 15.01
N GLY A 97 11.92 -5.98 14.01
CA GLY A 97 11.35 -7.32 14.15
C GLY A 97 9.91 -7.32 14.68
N CYS A 98 9.29 -8.50 14.67
CA CYS A 98 7.96 -8.71 15.25
C CYS A 98 7.75 -10.18 15.58
N GLN A 99 6.66 -10.48 16.29
CA GLN A 99 6.32 -11.83 16.72
C GLN A 99 6.11 -12.84 15.57
N LYS A 100 5.77 -12.37 14.35
CA LYS A 100 5.64 -13.23 13.17
C LYS A 100 7.02 -13.65 12.64
N GLY A 101 7.89 -12.66 12.43
CA GLY A 101 9.25 -12.89 11.96
C GLY A 101 10.06 -13.75 12.92
N ALA A 102 9.84 -13.64 14.24
CA ALA A 102 10.48 -14.48 15.24
C ALA A 102 10.06 -15.96 15.22
N ASN A 103 9.13 -16.33 14.32
CA ASN A 103 8.65 -17.70 14.13
C ASN A 103 8.37 -17.97 12.64
N TYR A 104 9.24 -17.51 11.75
CA TYR A 104 9.19 -17.83 10.33
C TYR A 104 9.64 -19.27 10.05
N LYS A 105 10.51 -19.87 10.88
CA LYS A 105 10.94 -21.28 10.71
C LYS A 105 9.80 -22.29 10.61
N GLU A 106 8.61 -21.94 11.13
CA GLU A 106 7.40 -22.75 10.98
C GLU A 106 7.02 -22.94 9.49
N TYR A 107 7.33 -22.00 8.60
CA TYR A 107 7.10 -22.17 7.15
C TYR A 107 8.22 -22.93 6.43
N VAL A 108 9.34 -23.18 7.09
CA VAL A 108 10.41 -24.03 6.56
C VAL A 108 10.09 -25.50 6.84
N TYR A 109 9.66 -25.82 8.07
CA TYR A 109 9.50 -27.21 8.53
C TYR A 109 8.07 -27.62 8.90
N GLY A 110 7.13 -26.67 8.96
CA GLY A 110 5.76 -26.90 9.40
C GLY A 110 4.90 -27.63 8.37
N PRO A 111 3.67 -28.03 8.78
CA PRO A 111 2.77 -28.82 7.95
C PRO A 111 2.28 -28.09 6.69
N GLN A 112 2.42 -26.77 6.64
CA GLN A 112 1.98 -25.93 5.52
C GLN A 112 2.96 -25.98 4.33
N ARG A 113 4.22 -26.41 4.55
CA ARG A 113 5.30 -26.38 3.54
C ARG A 113 4.97 -27.21 2.31
N LEU A 114 5.07 -26.59 1.15
CA LEU A 114 5.04 -27.29 -0.13
C LEU A 114 6.38 -27.97 -0.39
N LYS A 115 6.31 -29.25 -0.75
CA LYS A 115 7.49 -30.12 -0.88
C LYS A 115 7.82 -30.50 -2.32
N TYR A 116 6.80 -30.61 -3.17
CA TYR A 116 6.86 -31.15 -4.52
C TYR A 116 5.89 -30.39 -5.43
N PRO A 117 6.10 -30.36 -6.75
CA PRO A 117 5.07 -29.96 -7.70
C PRO A 117 3.82 -30.85 -7.54
N LEU A 118 2.65 -30.22 -7.45
CA LEU A 118 1.37 -30.92 -7.33
C LEU A 118 0.46 -30.51 -8.48
N MET A 119 -0.22 -31.50 -9.07
CA MET A 119 -1.27 -31.30 -10.05
C MET A 119 -2.60 -31.79 -9.47
N ARG A 120 -3.63 -30.99 -9.65
CA ARG A 120 -4.99 -31.27 -9.17
C ARG A 120 -5.57 -32.53 -9.85
N VAL A 121 -6.25 -33.38 -9.07
CA VAL A 121 -7.00 -34.54 -9.59
C VAL A 121 -8.50 -34.52 -9.26
N GLY A 122 -8.94 -33.67 -8.32
CA GLY A 122 -10.35 -33.42 -7.99
C GLY A 122 -10.84 -32.07 -8.52
N ALA A 123 -11.99 -31.58 -8.09
CA ALA A 123 -12.40 -30.20 -8.41
C ALA A 123 -11.48 -29.15 -7.72
N ARG A 124 -11.40 -27.93 -8.28
CA ARG A 124 -10.63 -26.84 -7.65
C ARG A 124 -11.19 -26.56 -6.26
N GLY A 125 -10.31 -26.45 -5.26
CA GLY A 125 -10.71 -26.26 -3.86
C GLY A 125 -10.84 -27.54 -3.02
N GLU A 126 -10.89 -28.74 -3.63
CA GLU A 126 -11.06 -30.00 -2.87
C GLU A 126 -9.80 -30.49 -2.16
N GLY A 127 -8.62 -29.94 -2.47
CA GLY A 127 -7.35 -30.37 -1.88
C GLY A 127 -6.90 -31.77 -2.31
N LYS A 128 -7.39 -32.29 -3.44
CA LYS A 128 -6.98 -33.59 -4.01
C LYS A 128 -5.89 -33.41 -5.05
N TRP A 129 -4.69 -33.89 -4.73
CA TRP A 129 -3.47 -33.65 -5.49
C TRP A 129 -2.75 -34.94 -5.86
N LYS A 130 -2.15 -34.96 -7.06
CA LYS A 130 -1.13 -35.91 -7.50
C LYS A 130 0.22 -35.21 -7.46
N ARG A 131 1.22 -35.82 -6.81
CA ARG A 131 2.63 -35.41 -6.95
C ARG A 131 3.08 -35.71 -8.39
N ILE A 132 3.69 -34.71 -9.03
CA ILE A 132 4.25 -34.84 -10.37
C ILE A 132 5.71 -34.36 -10.37
N SER A 133 6.47 -34.73 -11.38
CA SER A 133 7.85 -34.22 -11.53
C SER A 133 7.84 -32.76 -12.01
N TRP A 134 8.94 -32.05 -11.79
CA TRP A 134 9.14 -30.72 -12.38
C TRP A 134 9.05 -30.73 -13.91
N GLU A 135 9.56 -31.79 -14.56
CA GLU A 135 9.49 -31.94 -16.01
C GLU A 135 8.04 -32.11 -16.50
N GLU A 136 7.24 -32.96 -15.83
CA GLU A 136 5.82 -33.14 -16.14
C GLU A 136 5.04 -31.84 -15.95
N ALA A 137 5.30 -31.11 -14.85
CA ALA A 137 4.66 -29.83 -14.57
C ALA A 137 4.98 -28.77 -15.64
N MET A 138 6.27 -28.58 -15.93
CA MET A 138 6.73 -27.53 -16.83
C MET A 138 6.32 -27.79 -18.27
N ARG A 139 6.41 -29.04 -18.75
CA ARG A 139 5.91 -29.43 -20.07
C ARG A 139 4.42 -29.19 -20.20
N HIS A 140 3.62 -29.53 -19.18
CA HIS A 140 2.19 -29.29 -19.18
C HIS A 140 1.86 -27.79 -19.29
N ILE A 141 2.52 -26.97 -18.46
CA ILE A 141 2.33 -25.51 -18.46
C ILE A 141 2.75 -24.90 -19.80
N ALA A 142 3.94 -25.26 -20.32
CA ALA A 142 4.45 -24.76 -21.59
C ALA A 142 3.53 -25.10 -22.77
N ASN A 143 3.04 -26.34 -22.85
CA ASN A 143 2.10 -26.75 -23.89
C ASN A 143 0.77 -25.99 -23.80
N LYS A 144 0.27 -25.72 -22.58
CA LYS A 144 -0.94 -24.91 -22.38
C LYS A 144 -0.74 -23.46 -22.81
N ILE A 145 0.41 -22.85 -22.50
CA ILE A 145 0.77 -21.52 -22.97
C ILE A 145 0.76 -21.47 -24.51
N VAL A 146 1.49 -22.37 -25.17
CA VAL A 146 1.59 -22.41 -26.64
C VAL A 146 0.22 -22.57 -27.30
N ASN A 147 -0.58 -23.53 -26.83
CA ASN A 147 -1.92 -23.75 -27.36
C ASN A 147 -2.83 -22.53 -27.15
N THR A 148 -2.72 -21.85 -26.01
CA THR A 148 -3.49 -20.65 -25.70
C THR A 148 -3.09 -19.49 -26.60
N ILE A 149 -1.80 -19.24 -26.79
CA ILE A 149 -1.31 -18.18 -27.68
C ILE A 149 -1.77 -18.45 -29.12
N ALA A 150 -1.60 -19.68 -29.61
CA ALA A 150 -1.98 -20.06 -30.97
C ALA A 150 -3.49 -19.92 -31.24
N THR A 151 -4.33 -20.14 -30.23
CA THR A 151 -5.80 -20.15 -30.39
C THR A 151 -6.45 -18.83 -30.03
N HIS A 152 -5.93 -18.13 -29.01
CA HIS A 152 -6.61 -17.02 -28.36
C HIS A 152 -5.78 -15.73 -28.30
N GLY A 153 -4.47 -15.80 -28.55
CA GLY A 153 -3.55 -14.67 -28.44
C GLY A 153 -2.88 -14.58 -27.06
N PRO A 154 -1.73 -13.90 -26.98
CA PRO A 154 -0.90 -13.82 -25.77
C PRO A 154 -1.52 -12.99 -24.65
N ASP A 155 -2.41 -12.06 -24.99
CA ASP A 155 -3.11 -11.18 -24.04
C ASP A 155 -4.19 -11.90 -23.21
N THR A 156 -4.42 -13.19 -23.47
CA THR A 156 -5.26 -14.07 -22.66
C THR A 156 -4.52 -14.76 -21.50
N ILE A 157 -3.21 -14.53 -21.39
CA ILE A 157 -2.37 -15.05 -20.31
C ILE A 157 -2.11 -13.93 -19.31
N THR A 158 -2.64 -14.08 -18.10
CA THR A 158 -2.54 -13.09 -17.02
C THR A 158 -1.50 -13.49 -15.99
N PHE A 159 -0.70 -12.52 -15.55
CA PHE A 159 0.32 -12.65 -14.52
C PHE A 159 -0.02 -11.73 -13.35
N TYR A 160 -0.06 -12.28 -12.14
CA TYR A 160 -0.32 -11.53 -10.92
C TYR A 160 0.74 -11.82 -9.85
N SER A 161 1.44 -10.77 -9.45
CA SER A 161 2.25 -10.71 -8.24
C SER A 161 2.09 -9.32 -7.62
N ALA A 162 2.45 -9.15 -6.35
CA ALA A 162 2.17 -7.92 -5.62
C ALA A 162 3.34 -7.49 -4.73
N ASN A 163 3.50 -6.17 -4.57
CA ASN A 163 4.45 -5.53 -3.65
C ASN A 163 5.92 -5.93 -3.93
N PRO A 164 6.48 -5.59 -5.12
CA PRO A 164 7.87 -5.84 -5.50
C PRO A 164 8.92 -5.46 -4.46
N ALA A 165 8.68 -4.39 -3.69
CA ALA A 165 9.64 -3.91 -2.69
C ALA A 165 9.95 -4.97 -1.62
N LYS A 166 9.10 -6.00 -1.44
CA LYS A 166 9.37 -7.09 -0.52
C LYS A 166 10.30 -8.17 -1.08
N PHE A 167 10.50 -8.26 -2.39
CA PHE A 167 11.29 -9.34 -3.02
C PHE A 167 11.58 -9.08 -4.51
N ALA A 168 12.47 -8.13 -4.80
CA ALA A 168 12.66 -7.59 -6.14
C ALA A 168 12.95 -8.66 -7.23
N ILE A 169 13.73 -9.70 -6.92
CA ILE A 169 14.10 -10.78 -7.86
C ILE A 169 12.91 -11.71 -8.10
N THR A 170 12.25 -12.16 -7.02
CA THR A 170 11.05 -12.99 -7.09
C THR A 170 9.97 -12.33 -7.95
N TYR A 171 9.75 -11.02 -7.74
CA TYR A 171 8.78 -10.27 -8.53
C TYR A 171 9.19 -10.15 -10.00
N ALA A 172 10.45 -9.80 -10.28
CA ALA A 172 10.94 -9.60 -11.64
C ALA A 172 10.91 -10.87 -12.50
N GLY A 173 11.13 -12.06 -11.92
CA GLY A 173 11.20 -13.31 -12.67
C GLY A 173 9.96 -13.61 -13.52
N GLY A 174 8.76 -13.54 -12.94
CA GLY A 174 7.51 -13.82 -13.66
C GLY A 174 7.14 -12.71 -14.64
N LEU A 175 7.42 -11.45 -14.29
CA LEU A 175 7.23 -10.31 -15.18
C LEU A 175 8.15 -10.39 -16.41
N ARG A 176 9.39 -10.85 -16.22
CA ARG A 176 10.34 -11.06 -17.30
C ARG A 176 9.83 -12.06 -18.32
N LEU A 177 9.26 -13.17 -17.85
CA LEU A 177 8.62 -14.12 -18.74
C LEU A 177 7.40 -13.49 -19.44
N ALA A 178 6.53 -12.79 -18.70
CA ALA A 178 5.37 -12.10 -19.27
C ALA A 178 5.76 -11.13 -20.40
N ASN A 179 6.85 -10.38 -20.22
CA ASN A 179 7.37 -9.43 -21.22
C ASN A 179 7.85 -10.14 -22.49
N LEU A 180 8.54 -11.27 -22.33
CA LEU A 180 9.08 -12.06 -23.44
C LEU A 180 8.00 -12.84 -24.21
N ILE A 181 6.92 -13.26 -23.55
CA ILE A 181 5.81 -13.99 -24.20
C ILE A 181 4.56 -13.14 -24.47
N GLY A 182 4.62 -11.83 -24.23
CA GLY A 182 3.48 -10.93 -24.48
C GLY A 182 2.29 -11.10 -23.53
N GLY A 183 2.48 -11.72 -22.36
CA GLY A 183 1.45 -11.86 -21.34
C GLY A 183 1.07 -10.51 -20.69
N VAL A 184 -0.06 -10.48 -19.99
CA VAL A 184 -0.61 -9.28 -19.34
C VAL A 184 -0.29 -9.27 -17.86
N VAL A 185 0.27 -8.18 -17.36
CA VAL A 185 0.59 -8.00 -15.95
C VAL A 185 -0.49 -7.17 -15.26
N CYS A 186 -1.03 -7.72 -14.18
CA CYS A 186 -2.03 -7.09 -13.35
C CYS A 186 -1.38 -6.12 -12.34
N SER A 187 -2.01 -4.96 -12.09
CA SER A 187 -1.65 -4.07 -10.98
C SER A 187 -1.99 -4.69 -9.61
N TYR A 188 -1.38 -4.19 -8.53
CA TYR A 188 -1.71 -4.63 -7.17
C TYR A 188 -2.09 -3.47 -6.25
N TYR A 189 -1.46 -2.31 -6.36
CA TYR A 189 -1.53 -1.26 -5.33
C TYR A 189 -2.92 -0.63 -5.27
N ASP A 190 -3.50 -0.34 -6.44
CA ASP A 190 -4.91 0.05 -6.59
C ASP A 190 -5.85 -1.07 -6.13
N TRP A 191 -5.57 -2.31 -6.53
CA TRP A 191 -6.39 -3.48 -6.27
C TRP A 191 -6.53 -3.81 -4.81
N VAL A 192 -5.46 -3.77 -4.03
CA VAL A 192 -5.54 -3.99 -2.57
C VAL A 192 -6.09 -2.76 -1.83
N SER A 193 -6.37 -1.67 -2.57
CA SER A 193 -6.81 -0.36 -2.06
C SER A 193 -5.75 0.35 -1.22
N ASP A 194 -4.48 0.03 -1.44
CA ASP A 194 -3.36 0.66 -0.76
C ASP A 194 -2.92 1.93 -1.51
N LEU A 195 -3.10 2.02 -2.83
CA LEU A 195 -2.94 3.28 -3.57
C LEU A 195 -3.83 4.36 -2.95
N PRO A 196 -3.28 5.50 -2.49
CA PRO A 196 -4.05 6.65 -2.06
C PRO A 196 -4.31 7.56 -3.26
N PRO A 197 -5.47 7.49 -3.97
CA PRO A 197 -5.62 8.17 -5.25
C PRO A 197 -5.52 9.70 -5.13
N GLY A 198 -5.72 10.25 -3.93
CA GLY A 198 -5.49 11.67 -3.67
C GLY A 198 -4.03 12.12 -3.84
N GLU A 199 -3.03 11.25 -3.66
CA GLU A 199 -1.62 11.62 -3.89
C GLU A 199 -1.29 11.77 -5.39
N PRO A 200 -1.62 10.82 -6.29
CA PRO A 200 -1.50 11.06 -7.72
C PRO A 200 -2.30 12.28 -8.17
N MET A 201 -3.52 12.48 -7.65
CA MET A 201 -4.35 13.64 -8.00
C MET A 201 -3.70 14.96 -7.61
N THR A 202 -3.21 15.06 -6.36
CA THR A 202 -2.74 16.33 -5.80
C THR A 202 -1.26 16.57 -6.01
N TRP A 203 -0.43 15.54 -6.03
CA TRP A 203 1.02 15.68 -6.16
C TRP A 203 1.57 15.12 -7.48
N GLY A 204 0.78 14.37 -8.25
CA GLY A 204 1.26 13.73 -9.47
C GLY A 204 2.24 12.59 -9.19
N VAL A 205 2.30 12.11 -7.95
CA VAL A 205 3.22 11.07 -7.46
C VAL A 205 2.41 9.83 -7.08
N GLN A 206 2.99 8.63 -7.30
CA GLN A 206 2.34 7.37 -6.94
C GLN A 206 1.97 7.32 -5.46
N THR A 207 3.00 7.37 -4.62
CA THR A 207 2.97 7.54 -3.17
C THR A 207 4.39 7.90 -2.76
N ASP A 208 4.56 8.86 -1.85
CA ASP A 208 5.87 9.10 -1.25
C ASP A 208 5.75 9.61 0.19
N SER A 209 6.08 8.74 1.14
CA SER A 209 6.05 9.04 2.58
C SER A 209 7.46 9.16 3.17
N CYS A 210 7.57 9.86 4.29
CA CYS A 210 8.80 9.91 5.09
C CYS A 210 9.16 8.52 5.67
N GLU A 211 10.42 8.37 6.07
CA GLU A 211 10.83 7.22 6.88
C GLU A 211 10.43 7.40 8.36
N ALA A 212 10.25 6.31 9.11
CA ALA A 212 9.67 6.37 10.44
C ALA A 212 10.51 7.19 11.44
N ALA A 213 11.83 7.27 11.23
CA ALA A 213 12.70 8.11 12.02
C ALA A 213 12.34 9.60 11.96
N ASP A 214 11.71 10.07 10.87
CA ASP A 214 11.25 11.46 10.76
C ASP A 214 10.03 11.75 11.64
N TRP A 215 9.29 10.74 12.12
CA TRP A 215 8.23 10.93 13.11
C TRP A 215 8.78 11.53 14.41
N PHE A 216 10.06 11.31 14.70
CA PHE A 216 10.74 11.88 15.85
C PHE A 216 11.00 13.40 15.73
N HIS A 217 10.88 13.98 14.54
CA HIS A 217 11.00 15.43 14.33
C HIS A 217 9.68 16.19 14.53
N SER A 218 8.54 15.50 14.45
CA SER A 218 7.23 16.13 14.61
C SER A 218 7.04 16.69 16.02
N LYS A 219 6.23 17.75 16.16
CA LYS A 219 5.74 18.26 17.46
C LYS A 219 4.26 17.95 17.71
N TYR A 220 3.53 17.65 16.64
CA TYR A 220 2.13 17.25 16.69
C TYR A 220 1.86 16.21 15.61
N ILE A 221 1.31 15.06 15.97
CA ILE A 221 0.99 13.98 15.04
C ILE A 221 -0.48 13.64 15.16
N ILE A 222 -1.22 13.72 14.06
CA ILE A 222 -2.54 13.12 13.93
C ILE A 222 -2.36 11.73 13.30
N VAL A 223 -2.60 10.67 14.06
CA VAL A 223 -2.67 9.31 13.53
C VAL A 223 -4.12 9.02 13.14
N TRP A 224 -4.38 8.98 11.84
CA TRP A 224 -5.73 8.99 11.28
C TRP A 224 -6.00 7.72 10.48
N GLY A 225 -6.69 6.75 11.10
CA GLY A 225 -6.95 5.47 10.44
C GLY A 225 -5.70 4.59 10.23
N SER A 226 -4.59 4.85 10.91
CA SER A 226 -3.38 4.03 10.86
C SER A 226 -3.03 3.43 12.22
N ASN A 227 -3.38 2.15 12.45
CA ASN A 227 -3.13 1.50 13.73
C ASN A 227 -1.65 1.05 13.88
N LEU A 228 -0.75 2.03 13.96
CA LEU A 228 0.71 1.86 13.95
C LEU A 228 1.21 0.79 14.93
N LEU A 229 0.63 0.65 16.12
CA LEU A 229 1.09 -0.34 17.10
C LEU A 229 0.70 -1.79 16.76
N GLU A 230 -0.24 -2.00 15.84
CA GLU A 230 -0.56 -3.33 15.29
C GLU A 230 0.03 -3.56 13.89
N THR A 231 0.10 -2.52 13.07
CA THR A 231 0.42 -2.63 11.63
C THR A 231 1.80 -2.11 11.25
N ARG A 232 2.48 -1.41 12.17
CA ARG A 232 3.83 -0.85 12.06
C ARG A 232 4.68 -1.17 13.29
N ILE A 233 4.52 -2.39 13.80
CA ILE A 233 5.17 -2.91 15.01
C ILE A 233 6.67 -2.57 15.10
N PRO A 234 7.52 -2.80 14.08
CA PRO A 234 8.95 -2.52 14.20
C PRO A 234 9.30 -1.03 14.25
N ASP A 235 8.36 -0.14 13.92
CA ASP A 235 8.56 1.31 13.81
C ASP A 235 7.76 2.09 14.87
N ALA A 236 6.81 1.43 15.54
CA ALA A 236 5.91 2.05 16.51
C ALA A 236 6.65 2.73 17.67
N HIS A 237 7.89 2.34 17.94
CA HIS A 237 8.72 2.96 18.98
C HIS A 237 8.97 4.45 18.71
N PHE A 238 9.16 4.87 17.45
CA PHE A 238 9.34 6.29 17.11
C PHE A 238 8.14 7.15 17.52
N LEU A 239 6.92 6.62 17.37
CA LEU A 239 5.70 7.30 17.83
C LEU A 239 5.67 7.42 19.35
N THR A 240 6.03 6.37 20.08
CA THR A 240 6.01 6.40 21.55
C THR A 240 7.15 7.24 22.12
N GLU A 241 8.33 7.21 21.51
CA GLU A 241 9.51 7.95 21.96
C GLU A 241 9.38 9.45 21.67
N THR A 242 8.86 9.83 20.50
CA THR A 242 8.59 11.25 20.19
C THR A 242 7.57 11.83 21.17
N ARG A 243 6.57 11.04 21.57
CA ARG A 243 5.61 11.44 22.60
C ARG A 243 6.28 11.70 23.95
N VAL A 244 7.20 10.84 24.37
CA VAL A 244 8.00 11.07 25.60
C VAL A 244 8.82 12.36 25.52
N ARG A 245 9.24 12.75 24.31
CA ARG A 245 9.93 14.03 24.05
C ARG A 245 9.00 15.27 24.01
N GLY A 246 7.70 15.09 24.23
CA GLY A 246 6.71 16.18 24.28
C GLY A 246 5.89 16.36 23.00
N THR A 247 6.01 15.48 22.01
CA THR A 247 5.13 15.49 20.83
C THR A 247 3.72 15.10 21.22
N LYS A 248 2.73 15.92 20.83
CA LYS A 248 1.33 15.61 21.07
C LYS A 248 0.78 14.67 20.02
N ILE A 249 0.09 13.61 20.44
CA ILE A 249 -0.48 12.58 19.57
C ILE A 249 -2.01 12.62 19.63
N VAL A 250 -2.66 12.77 18.48
CA VAL A 250 -4.12 12.63 18.32
C VAL A 250 -4.43 11.38 17.52
N ALA A 251 -5.21 10.47 18.07
CA ALA A 251 -5.66 9.25 17.40
C ALA A 251 -7.11 9.38 16.94
N ILE A 252 -7.36 9.29 15.63
CA ILE A 252 -8.69 9.39 15.03
C ILE A 252 -9.07 8.04 14.41
N PHE A 253 -10.02 7.35 15.05
CA PHE A 253 -10.50 6.02 14.67
C PHE A 253 -11.94 5.80 15.17
N PRO A 254 -12.77 5.00 14.48
CA PRO A 254 -14.06 4.60 15.03
C PRO A 254 -13.93 3.76 16.30
N GLU A 255 -13.01 2.80 16.32
CA GLU A 255 -12.76 1.91 17.46
C GLU A 255 -11.59 2.38 18.33
N TYR A 256 -11.66 2.06 19.62
CA TYR A 256 -10.52 2.24 20.53
C TYR A 256 -9.50 1.11 20.30
N ASN A 257 -8.37 1.42 19.68
CA ASN A 257 -7.36 0.44 19.25
C ASN A 257 -6.02 0.61 19.98
N PRO A 258 -5.03 -0.28 19.76
CA PRO A 258 -3.75 -0.18 20.46
C PRO A 258 -3.01 1.14 20.29
N THR A 259 -3.08 1.79 19.12
CA THR A 259 -2.50 3.14 18.97
C THR A 259 -3.21 4.16 19.86
N SER A 260 -4.54 4.07 20.00
CA SER A 260 -5.33 4.98 20.84
C SER A 260 -4.92 4.97 22.32
N ILE A 261 -4.31 3.88 22.82
CA ILE A 261 -3.80 3.76 24.21
C ILE A 261 -2.63 4.73 24.45
N HIS A 262 -1.87 5.05 23.40
CA HIS A 262 -0.67 5.89 23.46
C HIS A 262 -0.91 7.31 22.95
N ALA A 263 -2.17 7.70 22.70
CA ALA A 263 -2.52 9.03 22.25
C ALA A 263 -2.89 9.95 23.42
N ASP A 264 -2.65 11.25 23.27
CA ASP A 264 -3.07 12.27 24.23
C ASP A 264 -4.53 12.66 24.04
N ILE A 265 -5.05 12.51 22.82
CA ILE A 265 -6.46 12.68 22.48
C ILE A 265 -6.90 11.51 21.59
N PHE A 266 -8.00 10.87 21.95
CA PHE A 266 -8.71 9.92 21.10
C PHE A 266 -10.00 10.55 20.57
N ILE A 267 -10.25 10.40 19.27
CA ILE A 267 -11.44 10.91 18.59
C ILE A 267 -12.21 9.74 17.95
N PRO A 268 -13.38 9.38 18.50
CA PRO A 268 -14.23 8.31 17.96
C PRO A 268 -15.07 8.81 16.78
N VAL A 269 -14.45 8.94 15.61
CA VAL A 269 -15.14 9.37 14.39
C VAL A 269 -16.09 8.27 13.87
N LYS A 270 -17.27 8.64 13.37
CA LYS A 270 -18.14 7.67 12.69
C LYS A 270 -17.41 7.07 11.46
N PRO A 271 -17.53 5.75 11.19
CA PRO A 271 -16.86 5.11 10.08
C PRO A 271 -17.14 5.78 8.72
N GLY A 272 -16.08 6.24 8.05
CA GLY A 272 -16.15 6.80 6.70
C GLY A 272 -16.64 8.25 6.63
N THR A 273 -16.67 8.97 7.75
CA THR A 273 -16.98 10.42 7.80
C THR A 273 -15.75 11.31 7.94
N ASP A 274 -14.56 10.73 7.76
CA ASP A 274 -13.27 11.38 8.01
C ASP A 274 -13.03 12.62 7.14
N SER A 275 -13.45 12.61 5.87
CA SER A 275 -13.34 13.79 5.00
C SER A 275 -14.21 14.95 5.47
N ALA A 276 -15.41 14.72 6.02
CA ALA A 276 -16.20 15.79 6.65
C ALA A 276 -15.47 16.40 7.86
N LEU A 277 -14.84 15.57 8.70
CA LEU A 277 -14.04 16.05 9.82
C LEU A 277 -12.87 16.92 9.34
N ALA A 278 -12.12 16.45 8.33
CA ALA A 278 -11.00 17.19 7.76
C ALA A 278 -11.43 18.52 7.13
N LEU A 279 -12.56 18.54 6.40
CA LEU A 279 -13.10 19.75 5.79
C LEU A 279 -13.65 20.74 6.84
N GLY A 280 -14.21 20.25 7.95
CA GLY A 280 -14.56 21.09 9.10
C GLY A 280 -13.34 21.76 9.73
N MET A 281 -12.25 21.02 9.88
CA MET A 281 -10.96 21.59 10.32
C MET A 281 -10.44 22.64 9.32
N ALA A 282 -10.50 22.35 8.01
CA ALA A 282 -10.06 23.28 6.96
C ALA A 282 -10.89 24.57 6.97
N ASN A 283 -12.23 24.46 7.07
CA ASN A 283 -13.14 25.59 7.20
C ASN A 283 -12.79 26.47 8.41
N PHE A 284 -12.52 25.84 9.57
CA PHE A 284 -12.11 26.56 10.77
C PHE A 284 -10.77 27.29 10.57
N ILE A 285 -9.77 26.63 9.99
CA ILE A 285 -8.45 27.21 9.72
C ILE A 285 -8.56 28.41 8.78
N ILE A 286 -9.33 28.28 7.69
CA ILE A 286 -9.54 29.35 6.70
C ILE A 286 -10.26 30.54 7.33
N ASN A 287 -11.38 30.31 8.02
CA ASN A 287 -12.18 31.41 8.61
C ASN A 287 -11.47 32.13 9.76
N LYS A 288 -10.51 31.48 10.42
CA LYS A 288 -9.70 32.09 11.47
C LYS A 288 -8.38 32.68 10.96
N GLY A 289 -8.09 32.58 9.67
CA GLY A 289 -6.84 33.07 9.09
C GLY A 289 -5.60 32.35 9.65
N LEU A 290 -5.73 31.06 9.99
CA LEU A 290 -4.65 30.26 10.59
C LEU A 290 -3.82 29.49 9.55
N TYR A 291 -4.04 29.75 8.26
CA TYR A 291 -3.30 29.12 7.18
C TYR A 291 -1.99 29.85 6.87
N ASP A 292 -1.03 29.14 6.29
CA ASP A 292 0.25 29.69 5.82
C ASP A 292 0.07 30.27 4.41
N GLU A 293 -0.25 31.57 4.34
CA GLU A 293 -0.55 32.26 3.08
C GLU A 293 0.61 32.20 2.07
N ALA A 294 1.84 32.37 2.55
CA ALA A 294 3.03 32.35 1.70
C ALA A 294 3.23 30.96 1.09
N TYR A 295 3.07 29.91 1.91
CA TYR A 295 3.13 28.54 1.44
C TYR A 295 2.07 28.25 0.38
N ILE A 296 0.80 28.61 0.66
CA ILE A 296 -0.31 28.34 -0.26
C ILE A 296 -0.06 29.00 -1.62
N LYS A 297 0.32 30.28 -1.63
CA LYS A 297 0.61 31.00 -2.88
C LYS A 297 1.74 30.34 -3.68
N GLN A 298 2.75 29.81 -3.00
CA GLN A 298 3.95 29.28 -3.66
C GLN A 298 3.89 27.79 -4.03
N TYR A 299 3.11 26.93 -3.37
CA TYR A 299 3.22 25.48 -3.61
C TYR A 299 1.92 24.81 -4.02
N THR A 300 0.82 25.55 -4.12
CA THR A 300 -0.50 24.99 -4.46
C THR A 300 -1.07 25.69 -5.69
N ASP A 301 -2.09 25.09 -6.30
CA ASP A 301 -2.88 25.70 -7.39
C ASP A 301 -3.92 26.72 -6.90
N MET A 302 -4.01 26.96 -5.59
CA MET A 302 -4.93 27.90 -4.95
C MET A 302 -4.96 29.33 -5.56
N PRO A 303 -3.84 29.93 -6.02
CA PRO A 303 -3.89 31.24 -6.67
C PRO A 303 -4.23 31.19 -8.18
N MET A 304 -4.34 30.01 -8.79
CA MET A 304 -4.64 29.88 -10.22
C MET A 304 -6.08 30.24 -10.53
N LEU A 305 -6.28 30.84 -11.70
CA LEU A 305 -7.55 31.42 -12.09
C LEU A 305 -8.48 30.41 -12.77
N ILE A 306 -9.71 30.34 -12.28
CA ILE A 306 -10.82 29.58 -12.85
C ILE A 306 -11.78 30.53 -13.54
N ARG A 307 -12.19 30.20 -14.76
CA ARG A 307 -13.25 30.90 -15.48
C ARG A 307 -14.61 30.56 -14.88
N MET A 308 -15.38 31.58 -14.51
CA MET A 308 -16.67 31.40 -13.83
C MET A 308 -17.80 30.97 -14.78
N ASP A 309 -17.60 31.08 -16.09
CA ASP A 309 -18.59 30.71 -17.10
C ASP A 309 -18.67 29.20 -17.35
N ASN A 310 -17.57 28.47 -17.16
CA ASN A 310 -17.50 27.03 -17.44
C ASN A 310 -16.80 26.19 -16.34
N GLY A 311 -16.28 26.82 -15.29
CA GLY A 311 -15.61 26.13 -14.18
C GLY A 311 -14.22 25.58 -14.53
N LYS A 312 -13.63 25.94 -15.66
CA LYS A 312 -12.30 25.48 -16.09
C LYS A 312 -11.20 26.47 -15.75
N PHE A 313 -9.97 25.99 -15.60
CA PHE A 313 -8.81 26.88 -15.52
C PHE A 313 -8.75 27.81 -16.73
N LEU A 314 -8.42 29.08 -16.47
CA LEU A 314 -8.03 30.02 -17.53
C LEU A 314 -6.68 29.57 -18.10
N ARG A 315 -6.66 29.21 -19.38
CA ARG A 315 -5.50 28.67 -20.09
C ARG A 315 -4.90 29.68 -21.05
N GLU A 316 -3.62 29.51 -21.40
CA GLU A 316 -2.96 30.32 -22.45
C GLU A 316 -3.77 30.29 -23.75
N SER A 317 -4.32 29.14 -24.09
CA SER A 317 -5.20 28.93 -25.25
C SER A 317 -6.48 29.79 -25.27
N ASP A 318 -6.98 30.21 -24.10
CA ASP A 318 -8.10 31.15 -24.00
C ASP A 318 -7.68 32.58 -24.35
N MET A 319 -6.40 32.91 -24.12
CA MET A 319 -5.84 34.26 -24.28
C MET A 319 -5.18 34.46 -25.64
N THR A 320 -4.60 33.40 -26.20
CA THR A 320 -3.88 33.43 -27.48
C THR A 320 -4.23 32.17 -28.29
N SER A 321 -4.73 32.34 -29.52
CA SER A 321 -5.08 31.21 -30.39
C SER A 321 -3.86 30.32 -30.69
N ASN A 322 -4.07 29.01 -30.79
CA ASN A 322 -3.02 28.00 -31.05
C ASN A 322 -1.87 27.96 -30.03
N SER A 323 -2.14 28.34 -28.78
CA SER A 323 -1.18 28.28 -27.68
C SER A 323 -1.46 27.12 -26.71
N SER A 324 -0.68 27.00 -25.63
CA SER A 324 -0.69 25.81 -24.78
C SER A 324 -1.99 25.64 -23.98
N GLN A 325 -2.47 24.39 -23.87
CA GLN A 325 -3.56 24.00 -22.96
C GLN A 325 -3.07 23.68 -21.54
N GLU A 326 -1.74 23.68 -21.32
CA GLU A 326 -1.07 23.27 -20.09
C GLU A 326 -0.35 24.43 -19.39
N LYS A 327 -0.64 25.67 -19.80
CA LYS A 327 -0.20 26.89 -19.14
C LYS A 327 -1.41 27.64 -18.58
N PHE A 328 -1.29 28.09 -17.33
CA PHE A 328 -2.37 28.68 -16.55
C PHE A 328 -1.99 30.07 -16.07
N TYR A 329 -2.97 30.83 -15.56
CA TYR A 329 -2.76 32.19 -15.09
C TYR A 329 -2.95 32.36 -13.58
N LEU A 330 -2.17 33.27 -13.01
CA LEU A 330 -2.34 33.87 -11.69
C LEU A 330 -2.81 35.32 -11.86
N TRP A 331 -3.55 35.88 -10.89
CA TRP A 331 -3.74 37.32 -10.84
C TRP A 331 -2.63 37.97 -10.03
N ASP A 332 -1.75 38.75 -10.67
CA ASP A 332 -0.69 39.48 -9.96
C ASP A 332 -1.25 40.78 -9.40
N GLN A 333 -1.23 40.90 -8.06
CA GLN A 333 -1.68 42.09 -7.35
C GLN A 333 -0.75 43.29 -7.60
N ASN A 334 0.53 43.06 -7.91
CA ASN A 334 1.47 44.15 -8.18
C ASN A 334 1.22 44.75 -9.57
N ALA A 335 1.05 43.91 -10.59
CA ALA A 335 0.80 44.36 -11.96
C ALA A 335 -0.69 44.66 -12.26
N GLY A 336 -1.62 44.22 -11.41
CA GLY A 336 -3.06 44.40 -11.60
C GLY A 336 -3.63 43.68 -12.83
N LYS A 337 -3.03 42.55 -13.23
CA LYS A 337 -3.38 41.81 -14.45
C LYS A 337 -3.09 40.31 -14.32
N PRO A 338 -3.66 39.44 -15.18
CA PRO A 338 -3.28 38.03 -15.21
C PRO A 338 -1.85 37.86 -15.74
N VAL A 339 -1.08 36.97 -15.14
CA VAL A 339 0.28 36.57 -15.55
C VAL A 339 0.38 35.05 -15.62
N LEU A 340 1.23 34.52 -16.51
CA LEU A 340 1.43 33.08 -16.60
C LEU A 340 1.99 32.54 -15.28
N ALA A 341 1.42 31.45 -14.80
CA ALA A 341 1.90 30.74 -13.62
C ALA A 341 3.17 29.97 -14.01
N PRO A 342 4.33 30.23 -13.37
CA PRO A 342 5.54 29.45 -13.63
C PRO A 342 5.37 28.04 -13.07
N GLY A 343 6.12 27.10 -13.65
CA GLY A 343 6.21 25.71 -13.21
C GLY A 343 5.15 24.77 -13.77
N THR A 344 4.15 25.25 -14.52
CA THR A 344 3.12 24.38 -15.09
C THR A 344 3.71 23.42 -16.12
N GLN A 345 3.00 22.34 -16.43
CA GLN A 345 3.48 21.32 -17.36
C GLN A 345 3.83 21.88 -18.75
N GLY A 346 3.13 22.92 -19.20
CA GLY A 346 3.41 23.61 -20.47
C GLY A 346 4.73 24.40 -20.51
N PHE A 347 5.47 24.49 -19.39
CA PHE A 347 6.82 25.03 -19.32
C PHE A 347 7.91 23.95 -19.19
N LEU A 348 7.57 22.66 -19.18
CA LEU A 348 8.54 21.58 -18.98
C LEU A 348 9.78 21.73 -19.89
N GLY A 349 10.96 21.80 -19.27
CA GLY A 349 12.24 21.95 -19.97
C GLY A 349 12.64 23.40 -20.28
N SER A 350 11.82 24.41 -19.93
CA SER A 350 12.19 25.82 -20.01
C SER A 350 12.75 26.35 -18.68
N GLN A 351 13.31 27.56 -18.71
CA GLN A 351 13.75 28.28 -17.50
C GLN A 351 12.61 28.61 -16.53
N ASP A 352 11.37 28.69 -17.03
CA ASP A 352 10.17 29.00 -16.26
C ASP A 352 9.56 27.74 -15.61
N TRP A 353 10.18 26.57 -15.79
CA TRP A 353 9.81 25.34 -15.08
C TRP A 353 10.32 25.35 -13.63
N THR A 354 9.81 26.31 -12.85
CA THR A 354 10.15 26.52 -11.44
C THR A 354 8.94 27.02 -10.66
N LEU A 355 8.92 26.75 -9.35
CA LEU A 355 7.91 27.27 -8.42
C LEU A 355 8.29 28.63 -7.82
N ASN A 356 9.41 29.22 -8.23
CA ASN A 356 9.74 30.60 -7.88
C ASN A 356 8.69 31.55 -8.45
N LEU A 357 8.21 32.46 -7.60
CA LEU A 357 7.26 33.50 -8.00
C LEU A 357 7.95 34.84 -8.31
N ASP A 358 9.23 34.97 -7.99
CA ASP A 358 10.01 36.21 -8.11
C ASP A 358 9.24 37.43 -7.56
N SER A 359 8.87 38.38 -8.41
CA SER A 359 8.12 39.59 -8.05
C SER A 359 6.60 39.45 -8.16
N ILE A 360 6.09 38.32 -8.65
CA ILE A 360 4.66 38.05 -8.77
C ILE A 360 4.08 37.95 -7.37
N LYS A 361 2.99 38.69 -7.12
CA LYS A 361 2.21 38.62 -5.89
C LYS A 361 0.82 38.05 -6.19
N PRO A 362 0.63 36.72 -6.16
CA PRO A 362 -0.64 36.12 -6.56
C PRO A 362 -1.77 36.48 -5.60
N ALA A 363 -2.97 36.76 -6.13
CA ALA A 363 -4.19 36.88 -5.34
C ALA A 363 -4.76 35.50 -4.98
N LEU A 364 -5.20 35.32 -3.74
CA LEU A 364 -5.98 34.14 -3.32
C LEU A 364 -7.50 34.41 -3.35
N GLU A 365 -7.90 35.66 -3.18
CA GLU A 365 -9.31 36.04 -3.14
C GLU A 365 -9.62 37.11 -4.17
N GLY A 366 -10.81 37.04 -4.77
CA GLY A 366 -11.34 38.07 -5.66
C GLY A 366 -12.05 37.52 -6.89
N ILE A 367 -12.78 38.41 -7.56
CA ILE A 367 -13.32 38.19 -8.89
C ILE A 367 -12.71 39.26 -9.79
N PHE A 368 -12.12 38.83 -10.89
CA PHE A 368 -11.43 39.68 -11.84
C PHE A 368 -12.03 39.52 -13.23
N THR A 369 -11.89 40.53 -14.07
CA THR A 369 -12.27 40.44 -15.48
C THR A 369 -11.01 40.29 -16.32
N VAL A 370 -10.97 39.26 -17.16
CA VAL A 370 -9.87 38.99 -18.09
C VAL A 370 -10.43 39.00 -19.51
N HIS A 371 -9.74 39.69 -20.42
CA HIS A 371 -10.10 39.73 -21.84
C HIS A 371 -9.48 38.52 -22.56
N THR A 372 -10.33 37.57 -22.95
CA THR A 372 -9.97 36.36 -23.72
C THR A 372 -10.20 36.59 -25.21
N ASN A 373 -9.78 35.64 -26.06
CA ASN A 373 -10.08 35.65 -27.50
C ASN A 373 -11.58 35.62 -27.81
N THR A 374 -12.40 35.12 -26.87
CA THR A 374 -13.86 35.05 -26.99
C THR A 374 -14.59 36.21 -26.31
N GLY A 375 -13.85 37.21 -25.80
CA GLY A 375 -14.39 38.36 -25.08
C GLY A 375 -14.05 38.38 -23.58
N PRO A 376 -14.59 39.34 -22.81
CA PRO A 376 -14.34 39.45 -21.38
C PRO A 376 -14.99 38.30 -20.60
N VAL A 377 -14.21 37.63 -19.76
CA VAL A 377 -14.65 36.53 -18.88
C VAL A 377 -14.33 36.89 -17.44
N LYS A 378 -15.25 36.57 -16.52
CA LYS A 378 -15.00 36.67 -15.08
C LYS A 378 -14.20 35.46 -14.62
N VAL A 379 -13.15 35.71 -13.85
CA VAL A 379 -12.28 34.68 -13.28
C VAL A 379 -12.13 34.86 -11.78
N THR A 380 -11.88 33.76 -11.08
CA THR A 380 -11.64 33.75 -9.64
C THR A 380 -10.53 32.75 -9.27
N PRO A 381 -9.70 33.00 -8.25
CA PRO A 381 -8.71 32.03 -7.83
C PRO A 381 -9.35 30.75 -7.25
N VAL A 382 -8.69 29.61 -7.40
CA VAL A 382 -9.11 28.32 -6.81
C VAL A 382 -9.40 28.45 -5.30
N PHE A 383 -8.61 29.23 -4.56
CA PHE A 383 -8.81 29.43 -3.12
C PHE A 383 -10.16 30.09 -2.79
N SER A 384 -10.67 30.99 -3.64
CA SER A 384 -11.99 31.58 -3.45
C SER A 384 -13.09 30.53 -3.56
N LEU A 385 -12.97 29.63 -4.53
CA LEU A 385 -13.88 28.50 -4.70
C LEU A 385 -13.76 27.50 -3.55
N LEU A 386 -12.53 27.21 -3.07
CA LEU A 386 -12.33 26.37 -1.90
C LEU A 386 -13.01 26.98 -0.68
N LYS A 387 -12.78 28.26 -0.39
CA LYS A 387 -13.39 28.97 0.74
C LYS A 387 -14.92 28.88 0.70
N GLN A 388 -15.51 29.05 -0.49
CA GLN A 388 -16.95 28.86 -0.68
C GLN A 388 -17.38 27.40 -0.46
N LYS A 389 -16.66 26.42 -1.00
CA LYS A 389 -16.96 24.99 -0.86
C LYS A 389 -16.88 24.55 0.61
N VAL A 390 -15.85 25.00 1.34
CA VAL A 390 -15.65 24.55 2.72
C VAL A 390 -16.60 25.22 3.72
N ALA A 391 -17.22 26.35 3.35
CA ALA A 391 -18.20 27.03 4.20
C ALA A 391 -19.41 26.13 4.55
N ALA A 392 -19.71 25.13 3.72
CA ALA A 392 -20.75 24.12 3.98
C ALA A 392 -20.39 23.14 5.12
N TYR A 393 -19.15 23.14 5.60
CA TYR A 393 -18.66 22.30 6.69
C TYR A 393 -18.40 23.14 7.94
N ASP A 394 -19.40 23.91 8.38
CA ASP A 394 -19.34 24.51 9.71
C ASP A 394 -19.28 23.43 10.80
N LEU A 395 -18.78 23.78 11.98
CA LEU A 395 -18.48 22.80 13.02
C LEU A 395 -19.72 22.08 13.55
N VAL A 396 -20.90 22.73 13.55
CA VAL A 396 -22.15 22.10 14.00
C VAL A 396 -22.60 21.05 12.99
N THR A 397 -22.59 21.40 11.70
CA THR A 397 -22.89 20.47 10.62
C THR A 397 -21.95 19.26 10.65
N VAL A 398 -20.65 19.50 10.76
CA VAL A 398 -19.62 18.44 10.82
C VAL A 398 -19.79 17.58 12.08
N SER A 399 -20.14 18.18 13.22
CA SER A 399 -20.43 17.43 14.44
C SER A 399 -21.60 16.45 14.25
N GLY A 400 -22.68 16.89 13.61
CA GLY A 400 -23.82 16.02 13.28
C GLY A 400 -23.44 14.84 12.37
N ILE A 401 -22.63 15.11 11.33
CA ILE A 401 -22.15 14.10 10.38
C ILE A 401 -21.25 13.08 11.09
N THR A 402 -20.25 13.55 11.84
CA THR A 402 -19.12 12.76 12.33
C THR A 402 -19.35 12.16 13.71
N GLY A 403 -20.25 12.74 14.51
CA GLY A 403 -20.41 12.44 15.93
C GLY A 403 -19.31 13.02 16.82
N VAL A 404 -18.44 13.88 16.29
CA VAL A 404 -17.36 14.53 17.06
C VAL A 404 -17.82 15.90 17.54
N GLU A 405 -17.65 16.21 18.82
CA GLU A 405 -18.03 17.51 19.39
C GLU A 405 -17.34 18.69 18.68
N ASP A 406 -18.12 19.72 18.36
CA ASP A 406 -17.65 20.90 17.62
C ASP A 406 -16.45 21.60 18.30
N CYS A 407 -16.45 21.69 19.63
CA CYS A 407 -15.37 22.27 20.41
C CYS A 407 -14.07 21.46 20.31
N LEU A 408 -14.17 20.13 20.18
CA LEU A 408 -13.02 19.25 19.98
C LEU A 408 -12.46 19.41 18.57
N ILE A 409 -13.32 19.51 17.55
CA ILE A 409 -12.91 19.81 16.17
C ILE A 409 -12.17 21.15 16.10
N ALA A 410 -12.74 22.20 16.71
CA ALA A 410 -12.11 23.51 16.77
C ALA A 410 -10.74 23.48 17.47
N ARG A 411 -10.63 22.71 18.57
CA ARG A 411 -9.39 22.54 19.32
C ARG A 411 -8.30 21.91 18.46
N ILE A 412 -8.57 20.74 17.86
CA ILE A 412 -7.55 20.04 17.08
C ILE A 412 -7.19 20.80 15.80
N ALA A 413 -8.13 21.50 15.17
CA ALA A 413 -7.85 22.35 14.01
C ALA A 413 -6.89 23.49 14.37
N ARG A 414 -7.14 24.16 15.51
CA ARG A 414 -6.27 25.22 16.03
C ARG A 414 -4.89 24.69 16.42
N GLU A 415 -4.83 23.60 17.18
CA GLU A 415 -3.57 23.01 17.63
C GLU A 415 -2.71 22.55 16.45
N PHE A 416 -3.32 21.89 15.45
CA PHE A 416 -2.63 21.47 14.24
C PHE A 416 -2.10 22.65 13.42
N ALA A 417 -2.89 23.71 13.25
CA ALA A 417 -2.48 24.89 12.47
C ALA A 417 -1.44 25.78 13.18
N SER A 418 -1.43 25.80 14.52
CA SER A 418 -0.49 26.60 15.31
C SER A 418 0.81 25.88 15.65
N THR A 419 0.89 24.57 15.40
CA THR A 419 2.09 23.77 15.69
C THR A 419 2.87 23.47 14.41
N LYS A 420 4.16 23.79 14.40
CA LYS A 420 5.07 23.48 13.28
C LYS A 420 6.42 22.94 13.80
N PRO A 421 6.91 21.79 13.31
CA PRO A 421 6.28 20.92 12.32
C PRO A 421 5.15 20.05 12.93
N ALA A 422 4.08 19.84 12.16
CA ALA A 422 2.97 18.94 12.48
C ALA A 422 2.68 18.01 11.29
N ARG A 423 2.24 16.78 11.57
CA ARG A 423 1.99 15.78 10.53
C ARG A 423 0.67 15.03 10.69
N ILE A 424 0.19 14.48 9.59
CA ILE A 424 -0.90 13.49 9.55
C ILE A 424 -0.32 12.16 9.06
N ILE A 425 -0.56 11.09 9.81
CA ILE A 425 -0.24 9.71 9.40
C ILE A 425 -1.55 8.99 9.04
N GLY A 426 -1.77 8.78 7.75
CA GLY A 426 -2.89 8.03 7.18
C GLY A 426 -2.61 6.54 7.03
N GLY A 427 -3.66 5.76 6.78
CA GLY A 427 -3.54 4.34 6.49
C GLY A 427 -4.85 3.72 5.99
N ALA A 428 -4.89 2.39 5.93
CA ALA A 428 -6.04 1.62 5.43
C ALA A 428 -7.37 1.96 6.15
N GLY A 429 -7.31 2.47 7.39
CA GLY A 429 -8.42 3.05 8.16
C GLY A 429 -9.34 3.93 7.34
N THR A 430 -8.75 4.85 6.58
CA THR A 430 -9.42 5.85 5.75
C THR A 430 -9.29 5.55 4.25
N ASN A 431 -8.25 4.83 3.84
CA ASN A 431 -7.95 4.59 2.41
C ASN A 431 -8.75 3.46 1.74
N HIS A 432 -9.39 2.58 2.52
CA HIS A 432 -10.13 1.41 2.00
C HIS A 432 -11.65 1.65 1.83
N TYR A 433 -12.08 2.91 1.88
CA TYR A 433 -13.45 3.34 1.56
C TYR A 433 -13.59 3.71 0.08
N TYR A 434 -14.82 3.69 -0.43
CA TYR A 434 -15.17 4.05 -1.80
C TYR A 434 -14.76 5.49 -2.17
N HIS A 435 -14.88 6.42 -1.23
CA HIS A 435 -14.45 7.83 -1.38
C HIS A 435 -13.08 8.11 -0.73
N ASN A 436 -12.13 7.18 -0.91
CA ASN A 436 -10.76 7.31 -0.40
C ASN A 436 -10.00 8.50 -0.99
N ASP A 437 -10.15 8.74 -2.28
CA ASP A 437 -9.59 9.87 -3.02
C ASP A 437 -9.92 11.23 -2.40
N LEU A 438 -11.19 11.45 -2.04
CA LEU A 438 -11.65 12.66 -1.37
C LEU A 438 -11.10 12.77 0.07
N THR A 439 -10.99 11.65 0.77
CA THR A 439 -10.42 11.61 2.12
C THR A 439 -8.93 11.94 2.11
N ASN A 440 -8.15 11.32 1.21
CA ASN A 440 -6.74 11.63 1.02
C ASN A 440 -6.54 13.12 0.69
N ARG A 441 -7.29 13.66 -0.30
CA ARG A 441 -7.21 15.08 -0.69
C ARG A 441 -7.53 16.02 0.47
N SER A 442 -8.47 15.65 1.33
CA SER A 442 -8.84 16.46 2.50
C SER A 442 -7.75 16.46 3.58
N HIS A 443 -7.07 15.33 3.80
CA HIS A 443 -5.91 15.28 4.70
C HIS A 443 -4.73 16.08 4.15
N ILE A 444 -4.42 15.90 2.86
CA ILE A 444 -3.36 16.66 2.17
C ILE A 444 -3.67 18.15 2.22
N LEU A 445 -4.93 18.55 2.06
CA LEU A 445 -5.37 19.95 2.17
C LEU A 445 -5.02 20.54 3.54
N LEU A 446 -5.26 19.84 4.65
CA LEU A 446 -4.90 20.32 5.98
C LEU A 446 -3.40 20.55 6.13
N ALA A 447 -2.59 19.57 5.69
CA ALA A 447 -1.14 19.68 5.76
C ALA A 447 -0.60 20.82 4.87
N ALA A 448 -1.20 21.03 3.68
CA ALA A 448 -0.84 22.12 2.78
C ALA A 448 -1.28 23.50 3.29
N LEU A 449 -2.51 23.62 3.81
CA LEU A 449 -3.03 24.87 4.38
C LEU A 449 -2.14 25.39 5.52
N THR A 450 -1.51 24.50 6.27
CA THR A 450 -0.67 24.83 7.43
C THR A 450 0.82 24.89 7.07
N GLY A 451 1.17 24.71 5.79
CA GLY A 451 2.54 24.75 5.28
C GLY A 451 3.45 23.68 5.89
N ASN A 452 2.90 22.53 6.26
CA ASN A 452 3.64 21.42 6.87
C ASN A 452 4.21 20.42 5.84
N VAL A 453 3.84 20.52 4.57
CA VAL A 453 4.31 19.59 3.52
C VAL A 453 5.69 20.02 3.00
N GLY A 454 6.64 19.08 2.96
CA GLY A 454 8.00 19.29 2.43
C GLY A 454 9.05 19.72 3.46
N ILE A 455 8.75 19.60 4.76
CA ILE A 455 9.68 19.90 5.87
C ILE A 455 9.87 18.68 6.79
N PRO A 456 11.03 18.54 7.48
CA PRO A 456 11.24 17.48 8.47
C PRO A 456 10.17 17.49 9.58
N GLY A 457 9.65 16.32 9.93
CA GLY A 457 8.63 16.16 10.96
C GLY A 457 7.24 16.65 10.58
N GLY A 458 7.02 17.10 9.33
CA GLY A 458 5.75 17.63 8.86
C GLY A 458 5.25 16.95 7.59
N GLY A 459 3.94 17.02 7.36
CA GLY A 459 3.33 16.63 6.09
C GLY A 459 2.15 15.68 6.24
N PHE A 460 1.82 14.99 5.15
CA PHE A 460 0.89 13.88 5.13
C PHE A 460 1.67 12.64 4.67
N ASP A 461 1.62 11.58 5.48
CA ASP A 461 2.29 10.32 5.20
C ASP A 461 1.27 9.19 5.23
N HIS A 462 1.30 8.35 4.21
CA HIS A 462 0.37 7.25 4.04
C HIS A 462 1.11 5.92 4.16
N TYR A 463 0.72 5.12 5.16
CA TYR A 463 1.36 3.82 5.40
C TYR A 463 0.37 2.68 5.31
N VAL A 464 0.59 1.79 4.34
CA VAL A 464 -0.28 0.65 4.02
C VAL A 464 0.50 -0.66 3.84
N GLY A 465 0.88 -1.00 2.61
CA GLY A 465 1.70 -2.15 2.28
C GLY A 465 3.19 -1.80 2.29
N GLN A 466 3.95 -2.57 1.52
CA GLN A 466 5.35 -2.37 1.21
C GLN A 466 5.46 -2.09 -0.29
N GLU A 467 5.17 -0.86 -0.68
CA GLU A 467 5.03 -0.44 -2.07
C GLU A 467 6.28 0.25 -2.64
N LYS A 468 7.06 0.96 -1.82
CA LYS A 468 8.18 1.79 -2.30
C LYS A 468 9.43 0.96 -2.57
N ILE A 469 9.68 0.81 -3.86
CA ILE A 469 10.86 0.13 -4.41
C ILE A 469 11.98 1.17 -4.55
N TRP A 470 12.96 1.14 -3.65
CA TRP A 470 14.12 2.05 -3.74
C TRP A 470 15.03 1.74 -4.94
N CYS A 471 15.05 0.48 -5.38
CA CYS A 471 15.79 0.00 -6.54
C CYS A 471 14.88 -0.21 -7.76
N LYS A 472 13.93 0.70 -8.00
CA LYS A 472 12.89 0.54 -9.03
C LYS A 472 13.46 0.39 -10.44
N GLU A 473 14.44 1.21 -10.79
CA GLU A 473 15.11 1.21 -12.10
C GLU A 473 15.66 -0.19 -12.42
N GLY A 474 16.63 -0.68 -11.62
CA GLY A 474 17.22 -1.99 -11.83
C GLY A 474 16.24 -3.15 -11.70
N THR A 475 15.24 -3.05 -10.81
CA THR A 475 14.17 -4.07 -10.70
C THR A 475 13.35 -4.16 -11.99
N PHE A 476 13.00 -3.03 -12.59
CA PHE A 476 12.16 -3.01 -13.80
C PHE A 476 12.96 -3.23 -15.08
N ASP A 477 14.23 -2.85 -15.12
CA ASP A 477 15.15 -3.23 -16.21
C ASP A 477 15.37 -4.75 -16.23
N LEU A 478 15.46 -5.39 -15.04
CA LEU A 478 15.48 -6.84 -14.92
C LEU A 478 14.15 -7.47 -15.37
N ALA A 479 13.02 -6.87 -14.96
CA ALA A 479 11.69 -7.40 -15.23
C ALA A 479 11.24 -7.23 -16.69
N TYR A 480 11.73 -6.24 -17.42
CA TYR A 480 11.23 -5.90 -18.76
C TYR A 480 12.37 -5.73 -19.77
N PRO A 481 13.01 -6.83 -20.24
CA PRO A 481 14.12 -6.75 -21.19
C PRO A 481 13.76 -6.09 -22.53
N LEU A 482 12.48 -6.11 -22.93
CA LEU A 482 12.02 -5.37 -24.11
C LEU A 482 11.70 -3.90 -23.81
N GLY A 483 11.67 -3.50 -22.54
CA GLY A 483 11.29 -2.18 -22.04
C GLY A 483 9.91 -2.18 -21.37
N SER A 484 9.76 -1.41 -20.28
CA SER A 484 8.51 -1.35 -19.49
C SER A 484 7.31 -0.77 -20.27
N ALA A 485 7.54 0.16 -21.20
CA ALA A 485 6.49 0.71 -22.08
C ALA A 485 5.93 -0.34 -23.07
N LYS A 486 6.65 -1.44 -23.29
CA LYS A 486 6.28 -2.55 -24.19
C LYS A 486 5.64 -3.72 -23.45
N GLN A 487 5.40 -3.60 -22.15
CA GLN A 487 4.67 -4.57 -21.35
C GLN A 487 3.17 -4.24 -21.33
N ARG A 488 2.32 -5.26 -21.57
CA ARG A 488 0.86 -5.13 -21.37
C ARG A 488 0.57 -5.07 -19.87
N PHE A 489 -0.09 -4.00 -19.43
CA PHE A 489 -0.55 -3.84 -18.05
C PHE A 489 -2.05 -3.60 -18.00
N GLN A 490 -2.69 -4.01 -16.90
CA GLN A 490 -4.10 -3.69 -16.64
C GLN A 490 -4.41 -3.44 -15.17
N PRO A 491 -5.42 -2.61 -14.86
CA PRO A 491 -5.92 -2.43 -13.51
C PRO A 491 -6.67 -3.69 -13.06
N THR A 492 -6.17 -4.35 -12.03
CA THR A 492 -6.73 -5.62 -11.55
C THR A 492 -8.13 -5.47 -10.98
N THR A 493 -8.46 -4.31 -10.38
CA THR A 493 -9.83 -4.02 -9.92
C THR A 493 -10.82 -4.07 -11.07
N LEU A 494 -10.51 -3.41 -12.19
CA LEU A 494 -11.36 -3.39 -13.39
C LEU A 494 -11.44 -4.77 -14.03
N TRP A 495 -10.29 -5.43 -14.21
CA TRP A 495 -10.24 -6.78 -14.76
C TRP A 495 -11.07 -7.77 -13.94
N THR A 496 -10.95 -7.73 -12.61
CA THR A 496 -11.71 -8.61 -11.72
C THR A 496 -13.20 -8.28 -11.76
N PHE A 497 -13.57 -7.00 -11.75
CA PHE A 497 -14.97 -6.56 -11.82
C PHE A 497 -15.67 -7.10 -13.07
N ILE A 498 -15.07 -6.89 -14.24
CA ILE A 498 -15.64 -7.29 -15.53
C ILE A 498 -15.65 -8.81 -15.68
N HIS A 499 -14.53 -9.48 -15.48
CA HIS A 499 -14.44 -10.92 -15.74
C HIS A 499 -15.19 -11.77 -14.71
N SER A 500 -15.46 -11.23 -13.51
CA SER A 500 -16.28 -11.89 -12.49
C SER A 500 -17.77 -11.52 -12.58
N HIS A 501 -18.18 -10.73 -13.58
CA HIS A 501 -19.57 -10.24 -13.73
C HIS A 501 -20.12 -9.60 -12.46
N ILE A 502 -19.31 -8.80 -11.78
CA ILE A 502 -19.77 -8.07 -10.59
C ILE A 502 -20.75 -6.99 -11.04
N THR A 503 -21.95 -7.00 -10.47
CA THR A 503 -22.95 -5.95 -10.72
C THR A 503 -22.65 -4.74 -9.84
N SER A 504 -22.70 -3.55 -10.44
CA SER A 504 -22.53 -2.29 -9.71
C SER A 504 -23.73 -2.06 -8.79
N ASP A 505 -23.47 -1.89 -7.50
CA ASP A 505 -24.46 -1.43 -6.53
C ASP A 505 -24.39 0.09 -6.33
N VAL A 506 -23.53 0.80 -7.06
CA VAL A 506 -23.30 2.24 -6.92
C VAL A 506 -23.85 3.05 -8.10
N ASP A 507 -24.59 2.43 -9.02
CA ASP A 507 -25.13 3.11 -10.21
C ASP A 507 -26.02 4.30 -9.84
N ASN A 508 -26.81 4.20 -8.76
CA ASN A 508 -27.67 5.28 -8.28
C ASN A 508 -26.89 6.52 -7.77
N LEU A 509 -25.58 6.40 -7.57
CA LEU A 509 -24.73 7.52 -7.14
C LEU A 509 -24.24 8.37 -8.31
N TRP A 510 -24.49 7.95 -9.56
CA TRP A 510 -23.93 8.57 -10.75
C TRP A 510 -25.01 8.87 -11.81
N PRO A 511 -24.78 9.87 -12.68
CA PRO A 511 -25.69 10.20 -13.78
C PRO A 511 -25.92 9.06 -14.78
N HIS A 512 -24.92 8.19 -14.96
CA HIS A 512 -24.97 7.05 -15.88
C HIS A 512 -24.59 5.74 -15.18
N PRO A 513 -25.09 4.58 -15.66
CA PRO A 513 -24.64 3.28 -15.18
C PRO A 513 -23.13 3.12 -15.26
N MET A 514 -22.52 2.42 -14.29
CA MET A 514 -21.06 2.24 -14.23
C MET A 514 -20.47 1.63 -15.50
N ILE A 515 -21.20 0.75 -16.17
CA ILE A 515 -20.74 0.11 -17.40
C ILE A 515 -20.50 1.12 -18.54
N ASP A 516 -21.23 2.22 -18.56
CA ASP A 516 -21.08 3.26 -19.60
C ASP A 516 -19.76 4.03 -19.38
N TYR A 517 -19.45 4.40 -18.14
CA TYR A 517 -18.17 5.00 -17.79
C TYR A 517 -16.98 4.06 -18.06
N ILE A 518 -17.15 2.75 -17.80
CA ILE A 518 -16.12 1.76 -18.12
C ILE A 518 -15.90 1.66 -19.62
N ARG A 519 -16.98 1.58 -20.42
CA ARG A 519 -16.88 1.54 -21.89
C ARG A 519 -16.20 2.80 -22.41
N GLU A 520 -16.64 3.98 -21.98
CA GLU A 520 -16.03 5.24 -22.39
C GLU A 520 -14.54 5.30 -22.02
N SER A 521 -14.18 4.94 -20.79
CA SER A 521 -12.78 4.94 -20.33
C SER A 521 -11.90 3.97 -21.14
N VAL A 522 -12.36 2.75 -21.41
CA VAL A 522 -11.61 1.76 -22.19
C VAL A 522 -11.52 2.17 -23.66
N HIS A 523 -12.62 2.63 -24.27
CA HIS A 523 -12.65 3.06 -25.67
C HIS A 523 -11.83 4.33 -25.93
N ASN A 524 -11.76 5.24 -24.96
CA ASN A 524 -10.87 6.42 -25.00
C ASN A 524 -9.40 6.07 -24.74
N GLY A 525 -9.08 4.80 -24.45
CA GLY A 525 -7.71 4.35 -24.13
C GLY A 525 -7.20 4.83 -22.77
N TRP A 526 -8.10 5.24 -21.86
CA TRP A 526 -7.73 5.73 -20.53
C TRP A 526 -7.36 4.60 -19.57
N MET A 527 -8.13 3.51 -19.60
CA MET A 527 -7.88 2.29 -18.83
C MET A 527 -7.76 1.10 -19.77
N PRO A 528 -6.64 0.35 -19.75
CA PRO A 528 -6.54 -0.89 -20.52
C PRO A 528 -7.37 -2.00 -19.87
N LEU A 529 -7.91 -2.89 -20.70
CA LEU A 529 -8.63 -4.08 -20.25
C LEU A 529 -8.34 -5.23 -21.21
N PHE A 530 -7.66 -6.26 -20.71
CA PHE A 530 -7.34 -7.45 -21.49
C PHE A 530 -8.21 -8.66 -21.09
N PRO A 531 -8.44 -9.60 -22.03
CA PRO A 531 -8.00 -9.57 -23.43
C PRO A 531 -8.68 -8.46 -24.26
N GLU A 532 -8.02 -7.97 -25.30
CA GLU A 532 -8.62 -6.96 -26.17
C GLU A 532 -9.91 -7.48 -26.81
N GLY A 533 -10.96 -6.65 -26.79
CA GLY A 533 -12.31 -7.05 -27.19
C GLY A 533 -13.14 -7.69 -26.07
N THR A 534 -12.71 -7.60 -24.80
CA THR A 534 -13.50 -8.05 -23.63
C THR A 534 -14.90 -7.45 -23.61
N LEU A 535 -15.04 -6.12 -23.78
CA LEU A 535 -16.34 -5.43 -23.68
C LEU A 535 -17.23 -5.57 -24.93
N ASP A 536 -16.63 -5.91 -26.07
CA ASP A 536 -17.29 -5.86 -27.38
C ASP A 536 -17.61 -7.27 -27.91
N SER A 537 -16.69 -8.22 -27.71
CA SER A 537 -16.79 -9.60 -28.20
C SER A 537 -16.83 -10.66 -27.10
N GLY A 538 -16.71 -10.24 -25.82
CA GLY A 538 -16.78 -11.15 -24.68
C GLY A 538 -15.55 -12.04 -24.48
N LYS A 539 -14.39 -11.68 -25.06
CA LYS A 539 -13.13 -12.42 -24.82
C LYS A 539 -12.81 -12.48 -23.32
N SER A 540 -12.23 -13.59 -22.89
CA SER A 540 -11.92 -13.86 -21.48
C SER A 540 -10.48 -14.33 -21.29
N PRO A 541 -9.87 -14.08 -20.12
CA PRO A 541 -8.58 -14.67 -19.76
C PRO A 541 -8.67 -16.20 -19.74
N LYS A 542 -7.55 -16.86 -20.04
CA LYS A 542 -7.45 -18.32 -20.16
C LYS A 542 -6.43 -18.92 -19.20
N ILE A 543 -5.31 -18.24 -18.97
CA ILE A 543 -4.27 -18.70 -18.03
C ILE A 543 -4.04 -17.62 -16.98
N LEU A 544 -3.92 -18.03 -15.73
CA LEU A 544 -3.54 -17.15 -14.62
C LEU A 544 -2.32 -17.73 -13.88
N PHE A 545 -1.24 -16.96 -13.83
CA PHE A 545 -0.10 -17.19 -12.96
C PHE A 545 -0.22 -16.32 -11.71
N VAL A 546 -0.08 -16.93 -10.54
CA VAL A 546 0.00 -16.22 -9.25
C VAL A 546 1.28 -16.65 -8.54
N TRP A 547 2.07 -15.68 -8.07
CA TRP A 547 3.24 -15.96 -7.24
C TRP A 547 3.53 -14.84 -6.27
N GLY A 548 4.08 -15.19 -5.11
CA GLY A 548 4.41 -14.22 -4.05
C GLY A 548 3.19 -13.44 -3.53
N SER A 549 1.99 -13.95 -3.77
CA SER A 549 0.71 -13.38 -3.38
C SER A 549 -0.36 -14.47 -3.23
N ASN A 550 -1.40 -14.21 -2.45
CA ASN A 550 -2.55 -15.10 -2.28
C ASN A 550 -3.79 -14.42 -2.89
N PHE A 551 -3.75 -14.23 -4.22
CA PHE A 551 -4.72 -13.42 -4.97
C PHE A 551 -6.18 -13.73 -4.59
N LEU A 552 -6.59 -14.99 -4.71
CA LEU A 552 -7.97 -15.40 -4.53
C LEU A 552 -8.45 -15.14 -3.10
N ASN A 553 -7.63 -15.44 -2.09
CA ASN A 553 -8.01 -15.22 -0.69
C ASN A 553 -8.25 -13.75 -0.36
N GLN A 554 -7.43 -12.86 -0.92
CA GLN A 554 -7.49 -11.43 -0.64
C GLN A 554 -8.48 -10.70 -1.54
N ALA A 555 -9.05 -11.38 -2.54
CA ALA A 555 -9.87 -10.75 -3.55
C ALA A 555 -11.24 -10.32 -3.02
N LYS A 556 -11.62 -9.07 -3.33
CA LYS A 556 -13.00 -8.60 -3.11
C LYS A 556 -13.91 -9.20 -4.17
N GLY A 557 -15.18 -9.45 -3.83
CA GLY A 557 -16.09 -10.16 -4.72
C GLY A 557 -15.74 -11.65 -4.88
N PHE A 558 -15.23 -12.27 -3.82
CA PHE A 558 -14.75 -13.66 -3.80
C PHE A 558 -15.75 -14.65 -4.40
N GLU A 559 -17.02 -14.56 -4.00
CA GLU A 559 -18.08 -15.45 -4.48
C GLU A 559 -18.30 -15.30 -6.00
N SER A 560 -18.31 -14.06 -6.51
CA SER A 560 -18.43 -13.77 -7.94
C SER A 560 -17.22 -14.26 -8.72
N ILE A 561 -16.01 -14.16 -8.16
CA ILE A 561 -14.79 -14.68 -8.80
C ILE A 561 -14.90 -16.19 -8.97
N LEU A 562 -15.25 -16.92 -7.92
CA LEU A 562 -15.39 -18.37 -7.98
C LEU A 562 -16.52 -18.82 -8.91
N ALA A 563 -17.62 -18.08 -8.96
CA ALA A 563 -18.75 -18.40 -9.82
C ALA A 563 -18.47 -18.11 -11.30
N ASN A 564 -17.75 -17.02 -11.60
CA ASN A 564 -17.76 -16.43 -12.94
C ASN A 564 -16.38 -16.26 -13.58
N LEU A 565 -15.34 -15.92 -12.82
CA LEU A 565 -13.99 -15.72 -13.37
C LEU A 565 -13.18 -17.02 -13.34
N TRP A 566 -13.13 -17.70 -12.20
CA TRP A 566 -12.34 -18.91 -12.01
C TRP A 566 -12.68 -20.00 -13.05
N PRO A 567 -13.97 -20.27 -13.38
CA PRO A 567 -14.33 -21.27 -14.39
C PRO A 567 -13.90 -20.92 -15.83
N LYS A 568 -13.59 -19.65 -16.12
CA LYS A 568 -13.11 -19.22 -17.45
C LYS A 568 -11.64 -19.51 -17.68
N LEU A 569 -10.88 -19.77 -16.61
CA LEU A 569 -9.45 -20.05 -16.65
C LEU A 569 -9.24 -21.53 -16.94
N ASP A 570 -8.61 -21.85 -18.07
CA ASP A 570 -8.23 -23.21 -18.48
C ASP A 570 -7.03 -23.73 -17.66
N LEU A 571 -6.21 -22.84 -17.13
CA LEU A 571 -5.07 -23.15 -16.28
C LEU A 571 -4.83 -22.06 -15.23
N VAL A 572 -4.75 -22.46 -13.97
CA VAL A 572 -4.25 -21.62 -12.86
C VAL A 572 -3.00 -22.26 -12.28
N VAL A 573 -1.91 -21.50 -12.26
CA VAL A 573 -0.63 -21.92 -11.65
C VAL A 573 -0.32 -21.02 -10.46
N ASP A 574 -0.13 -21.63 -9.30
CA ASP A 574 0.31 -20.94 -8.08
C ASP A 574 1.75 -21.34 -7.75
N ILE A 575 2.60 -20.36 -7.43
CA ILE A 575 3.99 -20.57 -7.00
C ILE A 575 4.12 -20.01 -5.59
N ASP A 576 4.30 -20.89 -4.62
CA ASP A 576 4.34 -20.52 -3.21
C ASP A 576 5.20 -21.53 -2.42
N TYR A 577 5.69 -21.12 -1.24
CA TYR A 577 6.38 -21.99 -0.30
C TYR A 577 5.39 -22.73 0.62
N ARG A 578 4.13 -22.31 0.69
CA ARG A 578 3.07 -22.95 1.49
C ARG A 578 1.78 -23.16 0.71
N MET A 579 0.96 -24.11 1.14
CA MET A 579 -0.40 -24.26 0.59
C MET A 579 -1.30 -23.09 1.06
N ASN A 580 -1.39 -22.07 0.23
CA ASN A 580 -2.31 -20.93 0.42
C ASN A 580 -3.70 -21.25 -0.20
N THR A 581 -4.71 -20.41 0.01
CA THR A 581 -6.04 -20.61 -0.61
C THR A 581 -6.01 -20.52 -2.14
N THR A 582 -5.18 -19.65 -2.74
CA THR A 582 -5.08 -19.55 -4.21
C THR A 582 -4.56 -20.87 -4.81
N GLY A 583 -3.49 -21.41 -4.25
CA GLY A 583 -2.92 -22.72 -4.56
C GLY A 583 -3.89 -23.87 -4.31
N LEU A 584 -4.70 -23.83 -3.25
CA LEU A 584 -5.76 -24.81 -3.03
C LEU A 584 -6.80 -24.86 -4.17
N TYR A 585 -7.00 -23.71 -4.84
CA TYR A 585 -7.90 -23.54 -5.99
C TYR A 585 -7.16 -23.53 -7.34
N ALA A 586 -5.86 -23.78 -7.37
CA ALA A 586 -5.07 -23.87 -8.59
C ALA A 586 -5.19 -25.24 -9.25
N ASP A 587 -4.71 -25.37 -10.49
CA ASP A 587 -4.57 -26.66 -11.17
C ASP A 587 -3.18 -27.25 -10.95
N ILE A 588 -2.16 -26.39 -10.91
CA ILE A 588 -0.79 -26.76 -10.59
C ILE A 588 -0.27 -25.81 -9.52
N ILE A 589 0.37 -26.37 -8.50
CA ILE A 589 1.10 -25.60 -7.50
C ILE A 589 2.55 -26.04 -7.45
N LEU A 590 3.47 -25.07 -7.52
CA LEU A 590 4.90 -25.28 -7.63
C LEU A 590 5.60 -24.85 -6.32
N PRO A 591 6.45 -25.70 -5.71
CA PRO A 591 7.07 -25.40 -4.43
C PRO A 591 8.20 -24.38 -4.59
N ALA A 592 7.98 -23.17 -4.09
CA ALA A 592 8.99 -22.13 -4.01
C ALA A 592 9.88 -22.30 -2.76
N ALA A 593 11.14 -21.90 -2.87
CA ALA A 593 12.09 -21.86 -1.76
C ALA A 593 11.66 -20.81 -0.72
N SER A 594 11.93 -21.07 0.57
CA SER A 594 11.64 -20.11 1.64
C SER A 594 12.61 -18.93 1.63
N MET A 595 12.34 -17.95 2.49
CA MET A 595 13.20 -16.78 2.71
C MET A 595 14.57 -17.12 3.34
N PHE A 596 14.78 -18.35 3.81
CA PHE A 596 16.08 -18.83 4.30
C PHE A 596 16.89 -19.58 3.23
N GLU A 597 16.33 -19.75 2.03
CA GLU A 597 16.80 -20.69 1.02
C GLU A 597 17.13 -20.01 -0.32
N LYS A 598 17.05 -18.67 -0.40
CA LYS A 598 17.22 -17.93 -1.66
C LYS A 598 17.86 -16.56 -1.49
N TRP A 599 18.44 -16.08 -2.58
CA TRP A 599 18.86 -14.68 -2.72
C TRP A 599 17.70 -13.84 -3.22
N ASP A 600 17.48 -12.69 -2.60
CA ASP A 600 16.54 -11.66 -3.07
C ASP A 600 16.84 -10.32 -2.35
N ILE A 601 16.14 -9.24 -2.72
CA ILE A 601 16.31 -7.89 -2.17
C ILE A 601 14.97 -7.38 -1.62
N SER A 602 15.03 -6.82 -0.41
CA SER A 602 13.91 -6.16 0.26
C SER A 602 14.23 -4.70 0.56
N THR A 603 13.23 -3.85 0.36
CA THR A 603 13.22 -2.41 0.64
C THR A 603 11.84 -2.01 1.19
N THR A 604 11.71 -0.84 1.84
CA THR A 604 10.44 -0.39 2.41
C THR A 604 10.38 1.13 2.51
N ASP A 605 9.19 1.68 2.64
CA ASP A 605 8.92 3.10 2.92
C ASP A 605 9.44 3.57 4.27
N LEU A 606 9.46 2.68 5.28
CA LEU A 606 9.67 3.06 6.68
C LEU A 606 11.12 3.28 7.07
N HIS A 607 12.08 2.84 6.27
CA HIS A 607 13.49 3.10 6.49
C HIS A 607 14.28 3.11 5.19
N SER A 608 15.36 3.88 5.17
CA SER A 608 16.20 4.10 3.99
C SER A 608 17.33 3.07 3.81
N TYR A 609 17.10 1.79 4.15
CA TYR A 609 18.12 0.72 4.07
C TYR A 609 17.68 -0.44 3.18
N VAL A 610 18.64 -1.01 2.44
CA VAL A 610 18.47 -2.26 1.68
C VAL A 610 18.77 -3.48 2.56
N SER A 611 17.95 -4.53 2.46
CA SER A 611 18.12 -5.79 3.19
C SER A 611 18.07 -7.00 2.24
N PRO A 612 19.03 -7.93 2.30
CA PRO A 612 18.99 -9.14 1.47
C PRO A 612 18.21 -10.28 2.13
N PHE A 613 17.69 -11.17 1.29
CA PHE A 613 17.50 -12.58 1.63
C PHE A 613 18.76 -13.35 1.26
N THR A 614 19.11 -14.38 2.03
CA THR A 614 20.22 -15.26 1.67
C THR A 614 19.87 -16.74 1.85
N PRO A 615 20.49 -17.63 1.05
CA PRO A 615 20.38 -19.07 1.24
C PRO A 615 21.24 -19.50 2.43
N ILE A 616 20.69 -19.35 3.63
CA ILE A 616 21.32 -19.76 4.90
C ILE A 616 21.35 -21.29 4.98
N ILE A 617 20.32 -21.93 4.44
CA ILE A 617 20.22 -23.38 4.26
C ILE A 617 19.86 -23.67 2.81
N GLU A 618 20.15 -24.88 2.34
CA GLU A 618 19.75 -25.30 0.98
C GLU A 618 18.21 -25.34 0.84
N PRO A 619 17.67 -25.09 -0.37
CA PRO A 619 16.26 -25.31 -0.67
C PRO A 619 15.78 -26.69 -0.21
N GLN A 620 14.71 -26.70 0.59
CA GLN A 620 14.24 -27.92 1.23
C GLN A 620 13.36 -28.75 0.27
N MET A 621 13.49 -30.08 0.31
CA MET A 621 12.74 -31.01 -0.54
C MET A 621 13.03 -30.78 -2.04
N GLU A 622 12.01 -30.64 -2.89
CA GLU A 622 12.18 -30.32 -4.32
C GLU A 622 11.90 -28.85 -4.63
N SER A 623 11.88 -27.96 -3.63
CA SER A 623 11.62 -26.55 -3.88
C SER A 623 12.74 -25.90 -4.70
N LYS A 624 12.37 -24.91 -5.50
CA LYS A 624 13.30 -24.09 -6.29
C LYS A 624 13.06 -22.62 -5.96
N THR A 625 14.06 -21.77 -6.14
CA THR A 625 13.83 -20.33 -6.02
C THR A 625 12.91 -19.85 -7.14
N ASP A 626 12.16 -18.77 -6.93
CA ASP A 626 11.22 -18.26 -7.94
C ASP A 626 11.93 -17.98 -9.28
N TRP A 627 13.13 -17.40 -9.24
CA TRP A 627 13.95 -17.17 -10.44
C TRP A 627 14.26 -18.47 -11.20
N GLN A 628 14.67 -19.52 -10.50
CA GLN A 628 14.92 -20.85 -11.09
C GLN A 628 13.64 -21.49 -11.66
N ILE A 629 12.48 -21.29 -11.02
CA ILE A 629 11.19 -21.79 -11.51
C ILE A 629 10.88 -21.16 -12.87
N TRP A 630 11.01 -19.85 -13.00
CA TRP A 630 10.78 -19.14 -14.25
C TRP A 630 11.80 -19.50 -15.34
N GLN A 631 13.08 -19.67 -14.99
CA GLN A 631 14.09 -20.20 -15.92
C GLN A 631 13.74 -21.61 -16.42
N THR A 632 13.20 -22.47 -15.54
CA THR A 632 12.80 -23.84 -15.90
C THR A 632 11.61 -23.81 -16.85
N LEU A 633 10.64 -22.92 -16.63
CA LEU A 633 9.51 -22.73 -17.54
C LEU A 633 9.96 -22.15 -18.89
N ALA A 634 10.88 -21.19 -18.91
CA ALA A 634 11.48 -20.67 -20.13
C ALA A 634 12.15 -21.77 -20.96
N ARG A 635 12.83 -22.72 -20.31
CA ARG A 635 13.43 -23.90 -20.96
C ARG A 635 12.37 -24.83 -21.57
N ALA A 636 11.31 -25.14 -20.83
CA ALA A 636 10.22 -25.97 -21.33
C ALA A 636 9.49 -25.31 -22.52
N LEU A 637 9.30 -23.98 -22.49
CA LEU A 637 8.77 -23.23 -23.62
C LEU A 637 9.73 -23.24 -24.82
N GLN A 638 11.04 -23.12 -24.60
CA GLN A 638 12.03 -23.20 -25.67
C GLN A 638 12.00 -24.55 -26.39
N GLU A 639 11.79 -25.65 -25.68
CA GLU A 639 11.66 -27.00 -26.27
C GLU A 639 10.48 -27.13 -27.24
N THR A 640 9.45 -26.29 -27.11
CA THR A 640 8.30 -26.27 -28.03
C THR A 640 8.67 -25.70 -29.40
N LYS A 641 9.73 -24.89 -29.49
CA LYS A 641 10.14 -24.15 -30.70
C LYS A 641 9.00 -23.34 -31.34
N PHE A 642 8.01 -22.96 -30.53
CA PHE A 642 6.86 -22.20 -31.01
C PHE A 642 7.25 -20.76 -31.33
N SER A 643 6.63 -20.19 -32.34
CA SER A 643 6.81 -18.79 -32.70
C SER A 643 5.53 -18.18 -33.25
N TYR A 644 5.40 -16.86 -33.13
CA TYR A 644 4.24 -16.12 -33.59
C TYR A 644 4.54 -14.63 -33.76
N HIS A 645 3.69 -13.95 -34.53
CA HIS A 645 3.68 -12.49 -34.61
C HIS A 645 2.80 -11.90 -33.52
N ASP A 646 3.28 -10.83 -32.89
CA ASP A 646 2.59 -10.08 -31.85
C ASP A 646 2.74 -8.58 -32.14
N THR A 647 1.92 -7.76 -31.50
CA THR A 647 1.99 -6.30 -31.56
C THR A 647 2.18 -5.77 -30.15
N LEU A 648 3.29 -5.08 -29.89
CA LEU A 648 3.58 -4.49 -28.59
C LEU A 648 2.58 -3.36 -28.27
N PRO A 649 2.39 -3.01 -26.97
CA PRO A 649 1.51 -1.92 -26.57
C PRO A 649 1.79 -0.56 -27.22
N ASP A 650 3.03 -0.32 -27.66
CA ASP A 650 3.42 0.88 -28.40
C ASP A 650 3.09 0.82 -29.92
N GLY A 651 2.40 -0.24 -30.35
CA GLY A 651 2.04 -0.51 -31.75
C GLY A 651 3.13 -1.20 -32.56
N THR A 652 4.31 -1.44 -31.99
CA THR A 652 5.44 -2.04 -32.72
C THR A 652 5.18 -3.52 -33.02
N PRO A 653 5.19 -3.97 -34.29
CA PRO A 653 5.14 -5.38 -34.62
C PRO A 653 6.40 -6.10 -34.11
N VAL A 654 6.23 -7.27 -33.50
CA VAL A 654 7.33 -8.10 -33.01
C VAL A 654 7.12 -9.55 -33.42
N TYR A 655 8.21 -10.23 -33.76
CA TYR A 655 8.22 -11.68 -33.95
C TYR A 655 8.79 -12.31 -32.68
N ARG A 656 8.01 -13.16 -32.02
CA ARG A 656 8.41 -13.87 -30.80
C ARG A 656 8.76 -15.29 -31.16
N ASP A 657 10.04 -15.65 -30.98
CA ASP A 657 10.55 -17.00 -31.21
C ASP A 657 10.95 -17.62 -29.87
N PHE A 658 10.27 -18.68 -29.45
CA PHE A 658 10.60 -19.34 -28.20
C PHE A 658 11.91 -20.12 -28.26
N SER A 659 12.46 -20.40 -29.46
CA SER A 659 13.73 -21.11 -29.59
C SER A 659 14.93 -20.39 -28.93
N THR A 660 14.81 -19.08 -28.70
CA THR A 660 15.82 -18.24 -28.02
C THR A 660 15.49 -17.91 -26.58
N LEU A 661 14.35 -18.38 -26.05
CA LEU A 661 13.76 -17.85 -24.82
C LEU A 661 14.65 -18.01 -23.58
N VAL A 662 15.45 -19.07 -23.47
CA VAL A 662 16.39 -19.22 -22.35
C VAL A 662 17.49 -18.17 -22.41
N ASN A 663 18.00 -17.87 -23.62
CA ASN A 663 19.02 -16.84 -23.82
C ASN A 663 18.44 -15.45 -23.54
N ASP A 664 17.22 -15.18 -24.00
CA ASP A 664 16.55 -13.90 -23.76
C ASP A 664 16.23 -13.72 -22.27
N PHE A 665 15.73 -14.76 -21.61
CA PHE A 665 15.46 -14.74 -20.17
C PHE A 665 16.74 -14.56 -19.35
N THR A 666 17.85 -15.19 -19.73
CA THR A 666 19.11 -15.09 -18.98
C THR A 666 20.01 -13.94 -19.42
N ALA A 667 19.53 -13.05 -20.30
CA ALA A 667 20.32 -11.99 -20.93
C ALA A 667 21.66 -12.53 -21.47
N GLN A 668 21.56 -13.52 -22.36
CA GLN A 668 22.67 -14.22 -23.00
C GLN A 668 23.64 -14.86 -21.98
N GLY A 669 23.07 -15.47 -20.93
CA GLY A 669 23.82 -16.20 -19.90
C GLY A 669 24.38 -15.36 -18.74
N THR A 670 24.14 -14.05 -18.70
CA THR A 670 24.62 -13.17 -17.62
C THR A 670 23.77 -13.26 -16.34
N LEU A 671 22.50 -13.63 -16.45
CA LEU A 671 21.53 -13.72 -15.34
C LEU A 671 21.17 -15.16 -14.98
N THR A 672 22.17 -16.05 -14.92
CA THR A 672 21.96 -17.49 -14.67
C THR A 672 21.64 -17.83 -13.22
N SER A 673 21.90 -16.95 -12.26
CA SER A 673 21.61 -17.16 -10.84
C SER A 673 20.86 -15.99 -10.21
N ASP A 674 20.15 -16.27 -9.12
CA ASP A 674 19.45 -15.29 -8.29
C ASP A 674 20.42 -14.20 -7.82
N LYS A 675 21.62 -14.58 -7.37
CA LYS A 675 22.62 -13.60 -6.90
C LYS A 675 23.07 -12.66 -8.03
N ALA A 676 23.22 -13.16 -9.26
CA ALA A 676 23.54 -12.35 -10.42
C ALA A 676 22.37 -11.40 -10.78
N ALA A 677 21.13 -11.87 -10.71
CA ALA A 677 19.94 -11.02 -10.89
C ALA A 677 19.85 -9.93 -9.81
N GLY A 678 20.18 -10.25 -8.55
CA GLY A 678 20.25 -9.28 -7.46
C GLY A 678 21.34 -8.23 -7.69
N GLN A 679 22.53 -8.66 -8.12
CA GLN A 679 23.62 -7.74 -8.43
C GLN A 679 23.26 -6.82 -9.61
N PHE A 680 22.59 -7.34 -10.65
CA PHE A 680 22.08 -6.53 -11.75
C PHE A 680 21.14 -5.41 -11.25
N ILE A 681 20.23 -5.71 -10.31
CA ILE A 681 19.35 -4.70 -9.72
C ILE A 681 20.16 -3.61 -9.01
N LEU A 682 21.15 -4.01 -8.20
CA LEU A 682 21.99 -3.07 -7.45
C LEU A 682 22.82 -2.17 -8.38
N ASP A 683 23.39 -2.73 -9.44
CA ASP A 683 24.22 -2.02 -10.41
C ASP A 683 23.42 -1.02 -11.27
N ASN A 684 22.15 -1.34 -11.55
CA ASN A 684 21.27 -0.54 -12.42
C ASN A 684 20.27 0.33 -11.63
N SER A 685 20.52 0.59 -10.35
CA SER A 685 19.67 1.50 -9.56
C SER A 685 20.48 2.64 -8.97
N VAL A 686 20.01 3.89 -9.12
CA VAL A 686 20.74 5.06 -8.60
C VAL A 686 20.94 5.02 -7.08
N GLY A 687 20.00 4.45 -6.33
CA GLY A 687 20.07 4.39 -4.86
C GLY A 687 21.10 3.40 -4.31
N THR A 688 21.62 2.49 -5.13
CA THR A 688 22.49 1.38 -4.70
C THR A 688 23.84 1.35 -5.40
N ARG A 689 24.24 2.46 -6.05
CA ARG A 689 25.53 2.56 -6.75
C ARG A 689 26.69 2.10 -5.87
N GLY A 690 27.49 1.17 -6.38
CA GLY A 690 28.67 0.62 -5.69
C GLY A 690 28.35 -0.39 -4.58
N MET A 691 27.08 -0.73 -4.35
CA MET A 691 26.70 -1.81 -3.43
C MET A 691 26.81 -3.17 -4.11
N THR A 692 27.17 -4.19 -3.33
CA THR A 692 27.20 -5.58 -3.80
C THR A 692 26.28 -6.46 -2.96
N MET A 693 25.80 -7.56 -3.52
CA MET A 693 24.99 -8.54 -2.79
C MET A 693 25.70 -9.06 -1.52
N ASP A 694 27.02 -9.24 -1.59
CA ASP A 694 27.83 -9.63 -0.43
C ASP A 694 27.94 -8.48 0.59
N GLY A 695 28.16 -7.25 0.13
CA GLY A 695 28.29 -6.09 1.00
C GLY A 695 27.01 -5.73 1.77
N ILE A 696 25.83 -6.00 1.20
CA ILE A 696 24.55 -5.84 1.91
C ILE A 696 24.22 -7.05 2.80
N ASN A 697 24.82 -8.22 2.54
CA ASN A 697 24.73 -9.40 3.41
C ASN A 697 25.59 -9.26 4.67
N GLU A 698 26.74 -8.59 4.57
CA GLU A 698 27.55 -8.28 5.74
C GLU A 698 26.84 -7.32 6.69
N LYS A 699 26.23 -6.25 6.16
CA LYS A 699 25.53 -5.22 6.95
C LYS A 699 24.50 -4.45 6.09
N PRO A 700 23.32 -4.07 6.64
CA PRO A 700 22.38 -3.20 5.93
C PRO A 700 23.05 -1.89 5.50
N ARG A 701 22.81 -1.48 4.25
CA ARG A 701 23.37 -0.25 3.68
C ARG A 701 22.26 0.76 3.45
N ARG A 702 22.50 2.02 3.82
CA ARG A 702 21.59 3.12 3.53
C ARG A 702 21.67 3.44 2.03
N PHE A 703 20.55 3.73 1.38
CA PHE A 703 20.55 4.19 -0.01
C PHE A 703 21.36 5.48 -0.16
N VAL A 704 22.06 5.65 -1.28
CA VAL A 704 22.97 6.79 -1.50
C VAL A 704 22.35 7.93 -2.28
N ALA A 705 21.22 7.70 -2.95
CA ALA A 705 20.50 8.67 -3.77
C ALA A 705 19.06 8.20 -4.02
N THR A 706 18.27 9.05 -4.67
CA THR A 706 16.91 8.72 -5.13
C THR A 706 16.73 9.03 -6.61
N GLY A 707 15.87 8.26 -7.28
CA GLY A 707 15.48 8.49 -8.68
C GLY A 707 14.50 9.66 -8.84
N LYS A 708 14.07 9.88 -10.09
CA LYS A 708 13.13 10.96 -10.47
C LYS A 708 11.69 10.73 -9.98
N GLU A 709 11.36 9.48 -9.66
CA GLU A 709 10.07 9.06 -9.14
C GLU A 709 9.85 9.40 -7.66
N PHE A 710 10.94 9.69 -6.93
CA PHE A 710 10.91 10.17 -5.56
C PHE A 710 10.84 11.70 -5.52
N THR A 711 10.40 12.22 -4.40
CA THR A 711 10.16 13.67 -4.23
C THR A 711 11.26 14.39 -3.45
N SER A 712 12.27 13.64 -2.99
CA SER A 712 13.31 14.12 -2.08
C SER A 712 14.64 13.40 -2.33
N ASP A 713 15.74 14.03 -1.94
CA ASP A 713 17.08 13.47 -2.00
C ASP A 713 17.44 12.77 -0.69
N ILE A 714 18.32 11.77 -0.74
CA ILE A 714 18.95 11.27 0.49
C ILE A 714 20.03 12.26 0.92
N LYS A 715 19.89 12.77 2.14
CA LYS A 715 20.90 13.61 2.81
C LYS A 715 21.53 12.85 3.98
N ASP A 716 22.84 12.99 4.11
CA ASP A 716 23.57 12.43 5.24
C ASP A 716 23.10 13.06 6.56
N GLY A 717 23.00 12.25 7.63
CA GLY A 717 22.54 12.71 8.95
C GLY A 717 21.05 13.10 9.06
N ILE A 718 20.27 13.08 7.97
CA ILE A 718 18.88 13.55 7.94
C ILE A 718 17.95 12.41 7.56
N ALA A 719 16.89 12.18 8.34
CA ALA A 719 15.84 11.23 8.00
C ALA A 719 15.09 11.69 6.72
N TYR A 720 14.81 10.76 5.81
CA TYR A 720 14.06 11.01 4.59
C TYR A 720 12.63 11.51 4.87
N TYR A 721 12.22 12.60 4.24
CA TYR A 721 10.85 13.13 4.23
C TYR A 721 10.42 13.46 2.81
N GLY A 722 9.12 13.37 2.50
CA GLY A 722 8.59 13.62 1.16
C GLY A 722 8.54 15.11 0.78
N LEU A 723 8.49 15.38 -0.52
CA LEU A 723 8.29 16.69 -1.17
C LEU A 723 9.35 17.75 -0.87
N GLN A 724 10.55 17.31 -0.48
CA GLN A 724 11.70 18.16 -0.22
C GLN A 724 12.12 18.95 -1.48
N ARG A 725 12.19 18.31 -2.66
CA ARG A 725 12.64 18.98 -3.90
C ARG A 725 11.69 20.12 -4.29
N MET A 726 10.39 19.92 -4.09
CA MET A 726 9.38 20.96 -4.28
C MET A 726 9.61 22.13 -3.31
N TYR A 727 9.74 21.83 -2.02
CA TYR A 727 9.82 22.85 -0.99
C TYR A 727 11.15 23.62 -1.01
N GLU A 728 12.27 22.91 -1.06
CA GLU A 728 13.62 23.49 -0.98
C GLU A 728 14.10 24.03 -2.32
N LEU A 729 13.98 23.22 -3.38
CA LEU A 729 14.57 23.52 -4.70
C LEU A 729 13.59 24.22 -5.64
N LYS A 730 12.33 24.40 -5.22
CA LYS A 730 11.24 24.97 -6.04
C LYS A 730 11.04 24.18 -7.32
N GLN A 731 11.29 22.88 -7.28
CA GLN A 731 11.06 21.99 -8.41
C GLN A 731 9.55 21.75 -8.56
N PRO A 732 8.97 21.96 -9.76
CA PRO A 732 7.57 21.64 -9.99
C PRO A 732 7.26 20.15 -9.81
N LEU A 733 6.04 19.87 -9.35
CA LEU A 733 5.46 18.52 -9.29
C LEU A 733 5.05 18.06 -10.69
N SER A 734 4.79 16.77 -10.85
CA SER A 734 4.32 16.17 -12.11
C SER A 734 2.81 16.32 -12.36
N THR A 735 2.15 17.20 -11.61
CA THR A 735 0.76 17.59 -11.87
C THR A 735 0.64 18.50 -13.08
N LEU A 736 -0.56 18.60 -13.66
CA LEU A 736 -0.85 19.53 -14.75
C LEU A 736 -0.45 20.98 -14.39
N THR A 737 -0.71 21.40 -13.16
CA THR A 737 -0.39 22.74 -12.65
C THR A 737 1.06 22.91 -12.21
N GLY A 738 1.86 21.83 -12.13
CA GLY A 738 3.19 21.84 -11.54
C GLY A 738 3.22 22.01 -10.01
N ARG A 739 2.06 22.13 -9.36
CA ARG A 739 1.89 22.44 -7.93
C ARG A 739 1.06 21.37 -7.25
N GLN A 740 0.90 21.48 -5.93
CA GLN A 740 -0.11 20.68 -5.23
C GLN A 740 -1.49 21.07 -5.76
N GLN A 741 -2.09 20.19 -6.56
CA GLN A 741 -3.30 20.45 -7.31
C GLN A 741 -4.54 20.01 -6.54
N PHE A 742 -5.33 20.99 -6.09
CA PHE A 742 -6.59 20.75 -5.41
C PHE A 742 -7.79 20.97 -6.31
N TYR A 743 -7.66 21.61 -7.47
CA TYR A 743 -8.74 21.80 -8.43
C TYR A 743 -8.55 20.92 -9.67
N ILE A 744 -9.52 20.06 -9.97
CA ILE A 744 -9.53 19.18 -11.14
C ILE A 744 -10.70 19.57 -12.03
N ASP A 745 -10.41 20.22 -13.15
CA ASP A 745 -11.41 20.75 -14.08
C ASP A 745 -11.74 19.79 -15.24
N HIS A 746 -11.49 18.50 -15.04
CA HIS A 746 -11.96 17.45 -15.95
C HIS A 746 -13.50 17.38 -15.93
N PRO A 747 -14.18 17.22 -17.09
CA PRO A 747 -15.64 17.25 -17.17
C PRO A 747 -16.37 16.36 -16.14
N TRP A 748 -15.93 15.11 -15.96
CA TRP A 748 -16.52 14.22 -14.95
C TRP A 748 -16.37 14.75 -13.52
N PHE A 749 -15.24 15.37 -13.17
CA PHE A 749 -15.05 15.92 -11.83
C PHE A 749 -15.96 17.11 -11.56
N LEU A 750 -16.13 18.00 -12.56
CA LEU A 750 -17.07 19.11 -12.50
C LEU A 750 -18.53 18.63 -12.37
N GLU A 751 -18.92 17.63 -13.18
CA GLU A 751 -20.26 17.05 -13.15
C GLU A 751 -20.59 16.42 -11.78
N PHE A 752 -19.62 15.75 -11.16
CA PHE A 752 -19.82 15.04 -9.89
C PHE A 752 -19.64 15.91 -8.65
N GLY A 753 -19.31 17.20 -8.83
CA GLY A 753 -19.04 18.13 -7.74
C GLY A 753 -17.77 17.80 -6.94
N GLU A 754 -16.80 17.13 -7.58
CA GLU A 754 -15.53 16.66 -7.00
C GLU A 754 -14.29 17.42 -7.52
N GLU A 755 -14.51 18.53 -8.20
CA GLU A 755 -13.45 19.44 -8.68
C GLU A 755 -12.52 19.88 -7.54
N LEU A 756 -13.08 20.11 -6.35
CA LEU A 756 -12.38 20.39 -5.09
C LEU A 756 -12.57 19.24 -4.10
N PRO A 757 -11.74 19.15 -3.04
CA PRO A 757 -11.99 18.24 -1.93
C PRO A 757 -13.39 18.44 -1.36
N ALA A 758 -14.11 17.33 -1.16
CA ALA A 758 -15.51 17.33 -0.72
C ALA A 758 -15.80 16.09 0.14
N TYR A 759 -16.86 16.15 0.94
CA TYR A 759 -17.38 14.98 1.64
C TYR A 759 -18.48 14.33 0.81
N LYS A 760 -18.38 13.01 0.63
CA LYS A 760 -19.49 12.16 0.20
C LYS A 760 -19.68 11.06 1.26
N PRO A 761 -20.92 10.75 1.67
CA PRO A 761 -21.15 9.72 2.67
C PRO A 761 -20.70 8.35 2.15
N PRO A 762 -20.32 7.42 3.05
CA PRO A 762 -20.04 6.04 2.67
C PRO A 762 -21.24 5.42 1.96
N VAL A 763 -21.00 4.49 1.03
CA VAL A 763 -22.06 3.81 0.28
C VAL A 763 -23.04 3.14 1.26
N GLN A 764 -24.33 3.33 1.03
CA GLN A 764 -25.42 2.85 1.91
C GLN A 764 -26.39 1.87 1.23
N GLU A 765 -26.09 1.45 -0.01
CA GLU A 765 -26.97 0.61 -0.82
C GLU A 765 -27.17 -0.79 -0.22
N ASP A 766 -26.21 -1.27 0.58
CA ASP A 766 -26.37 -2.43 1.45
C ASP A 766 -27.30 -2.09 2.65
N LYS A 767 -28.53 -2.62 2.65
CA LYS A 767 -29.56 -2.36 3.67
C LYS A 767 -29.33 -3.04 5.04
N TYR A 768 -28.12 -3.53 5.29
CA TYR A 768 -27.77 -4.25 6.52
C TYR A 768 -27.27 -3.30 7.62
N PRO A 769 -27.52 -3.56 8.91
CA PRO A 769 -27.31 -2.55 9.96
C PRO A 769 -25.85 -2.36 10.37
N LEU A 770 -24.99 -3.38 10.27
CA LEU A 770 -23.62 -3.31 10.78
C LEU A 770 -22.63 -2.99 9.66
N ARG A 771 -21.79 -1.97 9.84
CA ARG A 771 -20.65 -1.72 8.95
C ARG A 771 -19.61 -2.82 9.14
N TRP A 772 -19.13 -3.40 8.05
CA TRP A 772 -18.15 -4.48 8.05
C TRP A 772 -16.73 -3.92 7.89
N ILE A 773 -15.96 -3.90 8.98
CA ILE A 773 -14.60 -3.36 8.98
C ILE A 773 -13.58 -4.48 9.09
N THR A 774 -12.62 -4.50 8.15
CA THR A 774 -11.61 -5.56 8.05
C THR A 774 -10.17 -5.05 8.21
N PRO A 775 -9.74 -4.66 9.43
CA PRO A 775 -8.40 -4.10 9.64
C PRO A 775 -7.32 -5.18 9.59
N HIS A 776 -6.06 -4.74 9.62
CA HIS A 776 -4.89 -5.63 9.65
C HIS A 776 -4.59 -6.09 11.08
N SER A 777 -4.24 -7.37 11.23
CA SER A 777 -3.99 -7.98 12.55
C SER A 777 -2.52 -7.88 12.94
N ARG A 778 -2.24 -7.74 14.23
CA ARG A 778 -0.87 -7.91 14.73
C ARG A 778 -0.38 -9.36 14.64
N TRP A 779 -1.29 -10.34 14.60
CA TRP A 779 -0.99 -11.78 14.68
C TRP A 779 -0.70 -12.46 13.34
N SER A 780 -0.84 -11.74 12.24
CA SER A 780 -0.52 -12.24 10.90
C SER A 780 0.07 -11.13 10.05
N ILE A 781 0.61 -11.47 8.89
CA ILE A 781 0.80 -10.50 7.80
C ILE A 781 -0.08 -10.98 6.66
N HIS A 782 -1.23 -10.32 6.51
CA HIS A 782 -2.31 -10.80 5.66
C HIS A 782 -2.70 -12.24 6.01
N SER A 783 -2.65 -13.15 5.03
CA SER A 783 -2.91 -14.58 5.22
C SER A 783 -1.72 -15.36 5.75
N THR A 784 -0.50 -14.90 5.52
CA THR A 784 0.67 -15.54 6.12
C THR A 784 0.59 -15.37 7.64
N TRP A 785 0.83 -16.47 8.35
CA TRP A 785 0.65 -16.72 9.78
C TRP A 785 -0.79 -16.86 10.29
N ARG A 786 -1.82 -16.85 9.42
CA ARG A 786 -3.18 -17.19 9.85
C ARG A 786 -3.37 -18.68 10.13
N ASP A 787 -2.52 -19.52 9.55
CA ASP A 787 -2.47 -20.97 9.70
C ASP A 787 -1.30 -21.42 10.60
N ALA A 788 -0.53 -20.49 11.18
CA ALA A 788 0.62 -20.79 12.02
C ALA A 788 0.20 -21.12 13.45
N LYS A 789 0.65 -22.28 13.94
CA LYS A 789 0.32 -22.88 15.24
C LYS A 789 0.52 -21.92 16.40
N TYR A 790 1.67 -21.23 16.47
CA TYR A 790 1.97 -20.35 17.59
C TYR A 790 1.14 -19.07 17.56
N GLN A 791 0.92 -18.49 16.38
CA GLN A 791 0.08 -17.28 16.27
C GLN A 791 -1.39 -17.57 16.57
N LEU A 792 -1.90 -18.75 16.18
CA LEU A 792 -3.26 -19.18 16.51
C LEU A 792 -3.47 -19.36 18.02
N ARG A 793 -2.47 -19.91 18.72
CA ARG A 793 -2.51 -20.12 20.19
C ARG A 793 -2.49 -18.83 21.00
N LEU A 794 -1.94 -17.76 20.45
CA LEU A 794 -1.96 -16.42 21.07
C LEU A 794 -3.28 -15.67 20.82
N GLN A 795 -4.24 -16.29 20.13
CA GLN A 795 -5.56 -15.75 19.81
C GLN A 795 -6.66 -16.68 20.37
N ARG A 796 -7.77 -16.83 19.65
CA ARG A 796 -8.85 -17.80 19.92
C ARG A 796 -8.82 -19.01 18.98
N GLY A 797 -7.70 -19.24 18.29
CA GLY A 797 -7.43 -20.42 17.45
C GLY A 797 -8.24 -20.58 16.16
N GLN A 798 -9.13 -19.64 15.82
CA GLN A 798 -10.06 -19.73 14.68
C GLN A 798 -10.52 -18.34 14.24
N PRO A 799 -11.23 -18.19 13.10
CA PRO A 799 -11.78 -16.90 12.69
C PRO A 799 -12.71 -16.26 13.73
N VAL A 800 -12.47 -14.98 14.03
CA VAL A 800 -13.19 -14.21 15.05
C VAL A 800 -13.74 -12.90 14.46
N VAL A 801 -14.99 -12.59 14.81
CA VAL A 801 -15.63 -11.29 14.59
C VAL A 801 -15.87 -10.58 15.93
N TYR A 802 -15.64 -9.28 15.98
CA TYR A 802 -15.82 -8.45 17.17
C TYR A 802 -17.10 -7.63 17.06
N LEU A 803 -17.89 -7.58 18.13
CA LEU A 803 -19.09 -6.75 18.25
C LEU A 803 -19.10 -5.97 19.57
N ASN A 804 -19.80 -4.84 19.57
CA ASN A 804 -20.12 -4.11 20.79
C ASN A 804 -21.03 -4.96 21.73
N PRO A 805 -20.90 -4.83 23.07
CA PRO A 805 -21.80 -5.49 24.02
C PRO A 805 -23.29 -5.22 23.79
N SER A 806 -23.70 -4.01 23.40
CA SER A 806 -25.11 -3.69 23.12
C SER A 806 -25.63 -4.42 21.88
N GLU A 807 -24.81 -4.52 20.83
CA GLU A 807 -25.14 -5.25 19.59
C GLU A 807 -25.30 -6.75 19.83
N ALA A 808 -24.45 -7.31 20.68
CA ALA A 808 -24.52 -8.71 21.10
C ALA A 808 -25.77 -8.97 21.96
N THR A 809 -26.04 -8.10 22.94
CA THR A 809 -27.21 -8.20 23.83
C THR A 809 -28.52 -8.11 23.05
N ALA A 810 -28.62 -7.14 22.13
CA ALA A 810 -29.80 -6.97 21.26
C ALA A 810 -30.10 -8.20 20.39
N ARG A 811 -29.09 -9.05 20.14
CA ARG A 811 -29.19 -10.28 19.33
C ARG A 811 -29.16 -11.56 20.16
N ASN A 812 -29.25 -11.47 21.50
CA ASN A 812 -29.17 -12.62 22.43
C ASN A 812 -27.91 -13.47 22.20
N LEU A 813 -26.77 -12.81 21.97
CA LEU A 813 -25.47 -13.44 21.74
C LEU A 813 -24.62 -13.38 23.01
N ILE A 814 -23.91 -14.47 23.29
CA ILE A 814 -22.88 -14.51 24.34
C ILE A 814 -21.49 -14.62 23.73
N ASP A 815 -20.46 -14.24 24.48
CA ASP A 815 -19.09 -14.26 23.98
C ASP A 815 -18.73 -15.67 23.49
N ASN A 816 -17.99 -15.71 22.38
CA ASN A 816 -17.63 -16.94 21.69
C ASN A 816 -18.83 -17.72 21.14
N ASP A 817 -20.04 -17.17 20.95
CA ASP A 817 -21.06 -17.86 20.14
C ASP A 817 -20.56 -18.09 18.69
N ALA A 818 -21.06 -19.15 18.03
CA ALA A 818 -20.91 -19.30 16.58
C ALA A 818 -21.91 -18.38 15.88
N LEU A 819 -21.46 -17.62 14.90
CA LEU A 819 -22.27 -16.67 14.15
C LEU A 819 -22.28 -17.02 12.66
N GLU A 820 -23.43 -16.80 12.02
CA GLU A 820 -23.51 -16.57 10.57
C GLU A 820 -23.49 -15.07 10.33
N ILE A 821 -22.51 -14.62 9.54
CA ILE A 821 -22.36 -13.25 9.06
C ILE A 821 -22.73 -13.25 7.58
N TYR A 822 -23.61 -12.35 7.16
CA TYR A 822 -24.14 -12.40 5.79
C TYR A 822 -24.59 -11.04 5.27
N ASN A 823 -24.62 -10.96 3.94
CA ASN A 823 -25.34 -9.94 3.17
C ASN A 823 -25.77 -10.53 1.82
N ASN A 824 -26.02 -9.68 0.82
CA ASN A 824 -26.43 -10.10 -0.52
C ASN A 824 -25.31 -10.74 -1.34
N TYR A 825 -24.05 -10.44 -1.02
CA TYR A 825 -22.88 -10.92 -1.77
C TYR A 825 -22.41 -12.30 -1.29
N GLY A 826 -22.55 -12.57 0.00
CA GLY A 826 -22.15 -13.86 0.55
C GLY A 826 -22.36 -13.97 2.05
N LYS A 827 -21.89 -15.10 2.58
CA LYS A 827 -22.00 -15.43 4.00
C LYS A 827 -20.82 -16.25 4.47
N LEU A 828 -20.50 -16.11 5.75
CA LEU A 828 -19.43 -16.86 6.41
C LEU A 828 -19.81 -17.27 7.83
N LEU A 829 -19.09 -18.24 8.38
CA LEU A 829 -19.22 -18.66 9.78
C LEU A 829 -17.97 -18.29 10.58
N ALA A 830 -18.15 -17.61 11.71
CA ALA A 830 -17.05 -17.22 12.61
C ALA A 830 -17.47 -17.27 14.09
N ARG A 831 -16.52 -17.09 15.00
CA ARG A 831 -16.79 -16.97 16.44
C ARG A 831 -16.90 -15.52 16.87
N LEU A 832 -17.80 -15.26 17.81
CA LEU A 832 -17.97 -13.94 18.40
C LEU A 832 -16.84 -13.61 19.41
N CYS A 833 -16.40 -12.35 19.40
CA CYS A 833 -15.67 -11.70 20.47
C CYS A 833 -16.43 -10.43 20.88
N ILE A 834 -17.04 -10.44 22.07
CA ILE A 834 -17.70 -9.24 22.59
C ILE A 834 -16.62 -8.29 23.14
N SER A 835 -16.57 -7.06 22.65
CA SER A 835 -15.57 -6.08 23.09
C SER A 835 -16.13 -4.65 23.12
N PRO A 836 -16.03 -3.94 24.27
CA PRO A 836 -16.53 -2.56 24.39
C PRO A 836 -15.73 -1.55 23.56
N ARG A 837 -14.56 -1.95 23.05
CA ARG A 837 -13.73 -1.10 22.19
C ARG A 837 -14.34 -0.85 20.81
N ILE A 838 -15.29 -1.69 20.41
CA ILE A 838 -16.00 -1.60 19.12
C ILE A 838 -17.22 -0.70 19.33
N PRO A 839 -17.41 0.40 18.58
CA PRO A 839 -18.64 1.19 18.64
C PRO A 839 -19.88 0.38 18.18
N PRO A 840 -21.09 0.70 18.67
CA PRO A 840 -22.34 0.19 18.10
C PRO A 840 -22.48 0.50 16.60
N GLY A 841 -23.24 -0.31 15.87
CA GLY A 841 -23.40 -0.19 14.41
C GLY A 841 -22.24 -0.75 13.57
N MET A 842 -21.27 -1.42 14.18
CA MET A 842 -20.09 -1.95 13.50
C MET A 842 -19.78 -3.40 13.91
N ALA A 843 -19.29 -4.17 12.94
CA ALA A 843 -18.67 -5.47 13.14
C ALA A 843 -17.25 -5.46 12.57
N LEU A 844 -16.30 -6.01 13.33
CA LEU A 844 -14.89 -6.01 12.94
C LEU A 844 -14.37 -7.45 12.82
N MET A 845 -13.79 -7.81 11.69
CA MET A 845 -13.01 -9.05 11.54
C MET A 845 -11.66 -8.70 10.94
N TYR A 846 -10.57 -9.00 11.64
CA TYR A 846 -9.25 -8.79 11.06
C TYR A 846 -9.09 -9.58 9.75
N HIS A 847 -8.62 -8.93 8.69
CA HIS A 847 -8.56 -9.50 7.34
C HIS A 847 -7.53 -10.63 7.21
N GLY A 848 -7.62 -11.36 6.10
CA GLY A 848 -6.56 -12.26 5.64
C GLY A 848 -6.68 -13.69 6.14
N TRP A 849 -7.68 -14.05 6.96
CA TRP A 849 -7.94 -15.45 7.28
C TRP A 849 -8.02 -16.30 6.02
N GLU A 850 -7.37 -17.47 6.01
CA GLU A 850 -7.43 -18.38 4.86
C GLU A 850 -8.83 -18.98 4.75
N TYR A 851 -9.31 -19.20 3.52
CA TYR A 851 -10.66 -19.74 3.28
C TYR A 851 -10.87 -21.09 3.98
N TYR A 852 -9.86 -21.97 3.96
CA TYR A 852 -9.90 -23.25 4.65
C TYR A 852 -9.89 -23.16 6.19
N SER A 853 -9.72 -21.97 6.78
CA SER A 853 -9.89 -21.73 8.22
C SER A 853 -11.36 -21.61 8.63
N PHE A 854 -12.26 -21.45 7.66
CA PHE A 854 -13.69 -21.31 7.88
C PHE A 854 -14.41 -22.63 7.64
N ARG A 855 -15.51 -22.85 8.37
CA ARG A 855 -16.43 -23.96 8.05
C ARG A 855 -17.28 -23.68 6.81
N LYS A 856 -17.50 -22.41 6.49
CA LYS A 856 -18.29 -21.94 5.35
C LYS A 856 -17.92 -20.49 5.04
N GLY A 857 -17.80 -20.18 3.75
CA GLY A 857 -17.41 -18.86 3.26
C GLY A 857 -15.97 -18.50 3.66
N GLY A 858 -15.61 -17.24 3.45
CA GLY A 858 -14.34 -16.65 3.88
C GLY A 858 -14.53 -15.18 4.24
N PHE A 859 -13.49 -14.53 4.76
CA PHE A 859 -13.60 -13.14 5.24
C PHE A 859 -13.99 -12.13 4.14
N GLN A 860 -13.74 -12.46 2.87
CA GLN A 860 -14.14 -11.66 1.70
C GLN A 860 -15.51 -12.03 1.13
N SER A 861 -16.16 -13.11 1.58
CA SER A 861 -17.49 -13.51 1.10
C SER A 861 -18.53 -12.38 1.13
N PRO A 862 -18.62 -11.53 2.18
CA PRO A 862 -19.58 -10.42 2.19
C PRO A 862 -19.10 -9.19 1.39
N THR A 863 -17.90 -9.18 0.82
CA THR A 863 -17.36 -8.00 0.14
C THR A 863 -17.61 -8.05 -1.36
N THR A 864 -17.78 -6.88 -1.99
CA THR A 864 -17.86 -6.71 -3.44
C THR A 864 -16.80 -5.72 -3.92
N ILE A 865 -16.65 -5.57 -5.25
CA ILE A 865 -15.84 -4.51 -5.86
C ILE A 865 -16.78 -3.38 -6.28
N ARG A 866 -16.46 -2.15 -5.86
CA ARG A 866 -17.15 -0.93 -6.32
C ARG A 866 -16.16 -0.08 -7.09
N ILE A 867 -16.46 0.25 -8.34
CA ILE A 867 -15.63 1.14 -9.17
C ILE A 867 -16.16 2.56 -9.04
N LYS A 868 -15.27 3.53 -8.83
CA LYS A 868 -15.61 4.95 -8.82
C LYS A 868 -15.28 5.57 -10.18
N PRO A 869 -16.19 6.29 -10.86
CA PRO A 869 -15.93 6.80 -12.21
C PRO A 869 -14.75 7.78 -12.25
N THR A 870 -14.57 8.61 -11.22
CA THR A 870 -13.41 9.53 -11.14
C THR A 870 -12.06 8.81 -11.22
N GLN A 871 -11.99 7.54 -10.83
CA GLN A 871 -10.76 6.72 -10.88
C GLN A 871 -10.59 5.98 -12.21
N LEU A 872 -11.52 6.12 -13.15
CA LEU A 872 -11.42 5.65 -14.54
C LEU A 872 -10.97 6.77 -15.50
N VAL A 873 -10.89 8.02 -15.02
CA VAL A 873 -10.49 9.18 -15.83
C VAL A 873 -9.07 9.01 -16.35
N GLY A 874 -8.86 9.35 -17.62
CA GLY A 874 -7.56 9.46 -18.26
C GLY A 874 -7.46 10.76 -19.05
N GLY A 875 -6.34 10.96 -19.76
CA GLY A 875 -6.18 12.12 -20.66
C GLY A 875 -6.13 13.48 -19.95
N TYR A 876 -5.94 13.52 -18.63
CA TYR A 876 -5.90 14.75 -17.84
C TYR A 876 -4.59 14.86 -17.07
N GLY A 877 -3.53 15.36 -17.71
CA GLY A 877 -2.22 15.58 -17.09
C GLY A 877 -1.68 14.35 -16.34
N GLN A 878 -1.71 14.42 -15.01
CA GLN A 878 -1.28 13.36 -14.10
C GLN A 878 -2.25 12.19 -13.99
N LEU A 879 -3.53 12.33 -14.38
CA LEU A 879 -4.51 11.24 -14.37
C LEU A 879 -4.35 10.43 -15.65
N LYS A 880 -3.45 9.43 -15.61
CA LYS A 880 -3.18 8.51 -16.71
C LYS A 880 -2.83 7.15 -16.16
N PHE A 881 -3.42 6.09 -16.73
CA PHE A 881 -3.12 4.75 -16.27
C PHE A 881 -1.62 4.45 -16.43
N LYS A 882 -1.03 4.05 -15.32
CA LYS A 882 0.26 3.37 -15.23
C LYS A 882 0.10 2.38 -14.09
N ALA A 883 0.52 1.14 -14.29
CA ALA A 883 0.30 0.09 -13.29
C ALA A 883 0.77 0.55 -11.91
N ASN A 884 -0.14 0.47 -10.93
CA ASN A 884 0.05 0.90 -9.54
C ASN A 884 0.15 2.42 -9.30
N TYR A 885 0.06 3.28 -10.30
CA TYR A 885 0.11 4.75 -10.15
C TYR A 885 -1.29 5.38 -10.16
N TRP A 886 -2.16 4.94 -11.05
CA TRP A 886 -3.51 5.47 -11.22
C TRP A 886 -4.45 4.41 -11.77
N GLY A 887 -5.63 4.27 -11.18
CA GLY A 887 -6.64 3.27 -11.54
C GLY A 887 -7.71 3.08 -10.46
N PRO A 888 -8.78 2.33 -10.77
CA PRO A 888 -9.85 2.07 -9.82
C PRO A 888 -9.36 1.23 -8.63
N THR A 889 -9.71 1.65 -7.42
CA THR A 889 -9.26 1.02 -6.17
C THR A 889 -10.21 -0.08 -5.68
N GLY A 890 -9.67 -1.16 -5.14
CA GLY A 890 -10.45 -2.28 -4.58
C GLY A 890 -10.92 -2.00 -3.15
N ASN A 891 -11.74 -0.96 -2.98
CA ASN A 891 -12.34 -0.57 -1.70
C ASN A 891 -13.27 -1.65 -1.14
N GLN A 892 -13.52 -1.61 0.18
CA GLN A 892 -14.30 -2.65 0.87
C GLN A 892 -15.00 -2.19 2.15
N LYS A 893 -14.57 -1.08 2.77
CA LYS A 893 -15.05 -0.69 4.10
C LYS A 893 -16.48 -0.17 4.13
N ASP A 894 -17.04 0.15 2.97
CA ASP A 894 -18.45 0.51 2.83
C ASP A 894 -19.38 -0.71 2.94
N THR A 895 -18.86 -1.94 2.89
CA THR A 895 -19.64 -3.17 3.04
C THR A 895 -20.48 -3.14 4.32
N ARG A 896 -21.74 -3.59 4.25
CA ARG A 896 -22.59 -3.82 5.44
C ARG A 896 -23.06 -5.26 5.52
N ILE A 897 -23.26 -5.73 6.75
CA ILE A 897 -23.64 -7.11 7.07
C ILE A 897 -24.67 -7.15 8.20
N GLU A 898 -25.33 -8.29 8.34
CA GLU A 898 -26.03 -8.69 9.55
C GLU A 898 -25.37 -9.94 10.14
N VAL A 899 -25.57 -10.14 11.43
CA VAL A 899 -25.12 -11.31 12.18
C VAL A 899 -26.28 -11.99 12.88
N ARG A 900 -26.25 -13.32 12.91
CA ARG A 900 -27.19 -14.12 13.72
C ARG A 900 -26.50 -15.33 14.34
N LYS A 901 -27.05 -15.80 15.45
CA LYS A 901 -26.55 -17.01 16.12
C LYS A 901 -26.67 -18.22 15.18
N TYR A 902 -25.57 -18.90 14.95
CA TYR A 902 -25.55 -20.15 14.22
C TYR A 902 -25.78 -21.32 15.19
N LYS A 903 -26.92 -21.99 15.06
CA LYS A 903 -27.19 -23.27 15.73
C LYS A 903 -26.81 -24.37 14.74
N SER A 904 -25.88 -25.26 15.12
CA SER A 904 -25.59 -26.45 14.31
C SER A 904 -26.87 -27.28 14.21
N GLY A 905 -27.33 -27.49 12.98
CA GLY A 905 -28.25 -28.57 12.66
C GLY A 905 -27.50 -29.89 12.60
#